data_AF-A0A5P1R917-F1
#
_entry.id   AF-A0A5P1R917-F1
#
_cell.length_a   1.000
_cell.length_b   1.000
_cell.length_c   1.000
_cell.angle_alpha   90.00
_cell.angle_beta   90.00
_cell.angle_gamma   90.00
#
_symmetry.space_group_name_H-M   'P 1'
#
loop_
_entity.id
_entity.type
_entity.pdbx_description
1 polymer ?
#
loop_
_entity_poly.entity_id
_entity_poly.type
_entity_poly.pdbx_seq_one_letter_code
_entity_poly.pdbx_strand_id
1 'polypeptide(L)'
;MNFPQKLMVLSVSAALLAGCNSNDKSGFSFSLPEGKVLQLDIDEPLETVTYEIPGQGTAQLPLSIGFGSGAFHHPDDPSNIFYTITDRGPNIPCGSSLKILKIEDLCGAGNSSGKIFPVTDFAPTIVKWELTGTPGNYSASILNKIPLSRTDGSMVTGLTNNLVATDTEGGFSMKGEALAYDNGGLDPEALVKLKNGSFWIAEEYGPSLVHVSKTGQVLSRVVPASVTADIVDDAGYPVVGRLPEVLKHRKLNRGIESLAISPNEDALYFAMQSPLANPNADAYKNSRHLRVLKYALNGDGSLGDQLGEWSYEMDWPQTFASPDGTGDVSTKLSDVKVSEMLAVGDDDLVVLERISKTTKLYRISLQGADNIMGQAVSYDTVSVNESDQRKTLEEVFDLATVGARPVTKHLVFNSLTDMPEGSQLSDKVEGLALLDKTHLLMINDNDFGIAGAGSQITILPIGERLTEGDLPTPIKLSVVGRYDSGVYDESAAEIVDYHVGSQRLFVVNANNKKIDVLDLSGISTTAVAVDPTQLNDLPLVSTLDISADASSLALGAANSVSVHGDLLAIAVEAEDKQANGFVAFYDLSGNTARFMKTVEVGALPDMVAFTPDGSMAVVANEAEPNDDYTNDPEGSISIIPIINGQPAMSAKTVSFVDFNVGQSRHGELSSQVRIFGPNASVAQDLEPEYIAISSDSSRAYVALQENNALAEIDLNNQRVIAIHPFGVKDYGLSVNAIDASDKDGAVNFSRYPGVVGMYQPDTIATMDYRGKPLVLSANEGDARDYSGFSEEQRAEDLVDDNKLDATNPQFAAAQDSELIGRLKVTTETGDTDQDGDIDIIHNYGARSFSIWQEGKQLFDSHSDIGRITAGRLGKDFNGGDKRSDDKGAEPEALTVGVINNRTYAFVGLERTNGIMIYDVTDPYGVQFIDYVENINRASEKGDIGPEGMKFIAKDVSPTGKPLLVVSNEVSGTTTVYQIDQ
;
A
#
# COMPACT_ATOMS: atom_id res chain seq x y z
N MET A 1 -40.49 61.34 -30.46
CA MET A 1 -41.09 60.54 -31.55
C MET A 1 -40.04 59.53 -32.02
N ASN A 2 -40.42 58.24 -32.01
CA ASN A 2 -39.93 57.10 -32.81
C ASN A 2 -38.49 56.54 -32.68
N PHE A 3 -38.43 55.34 -32.05
CA PHE A 3 -37.88 54.01 -32.44
C PHE A 3 -36.45 53.88 -33.04
N PRO A 4 -35.70 52.80 -32.69
CA PRO A 4 -36.00 51.42 -33.16
C PRO A 4 -35.81 50.26 -32.16
N GLN A 5 -36.56 49.17 -32.40
CA GLN A 5 -36.41 47.82 -31.83
C GLN A 5 -35.95 46.85 -32.93
N LYS A 6 -35.00 45.96 -32.61
CA LYS A 6 -34.57 44.83 -33.44
C LYS A 6 -35.50 43.65 -33.24
N LEU A 7 -35.88 42.97 -34.33
CA LEU A 7 -36.70 41.77 -34.36
C LEU A 7 -35.87 40.57 -34.83
N MET A 8 -36.05 39.45 -34.13
CA MET A 8 -35.53 38.11 -34.36
C MET A 8 -36.58 37.32 -35.19
N VAL A 9 -36.19 36.57 -36.23
CA VAL A 9 -37.07 35.57 -36.86
C VAL A 9 -36.27 34.34 -37.33
N LEU A 10 -36.83 33.18 -36.98
CA LEU A 10 -36.49 31.79 -37.34
C LEU A 10 -36.34 31.53 -38.84
N SER A 11 -35.58 30.49 -39.19
CA SER A 11 -35.86 29.69 -40.38
C SER A 11 -35.71 28.19 -40.10
N VAL A 12 -36.71 27.45 -40.58
CA VAL A 12 -36.92 26.01 -40.54
C VAL A 12 -36.03 25.33 -41.58
N SER A 13 -35.53 24.11 -41.33
CA SER A 13 -35.05 23.22 -42.40
C SER A 13 -35.35 21.75 -42.09
N ALA A 14 -35.78 21.06 -43.14
CA ALA A 14 -36.52 19.81 -43.15
C ALA A 14 -35.66 18.56 -43.03
N ALA A 15 -36.30 17.50 -42.52
CA ALA A 15 -35.77 16.16 -42.31
C ALA A 15 -35.58 15.37 -43.63
N LEU A 16 -34.50 14.59 -43.68
CA LEU A 16 -34.28 13.49 -44.62
C LEU A 16 -33.99 12.22 -43.81
N LEU A 17 -34.85 11.22 -43.98
CA LEU A 17 -34.79 9.89 -43.38
C LEU A 17 -33.68 9.06 -44.05
N ALA A 18 -32.78 8.50 -43.23
CA ALA A 18 -31.97 7.32 -43.55
C ALA A 18 -32.26 6.24 -42.50
N GLY A 19 -32.41 5.00 -42.97
CA GLY A 19 -33.19 3.95 -42.32
C GLY A 19 -32.61 3.37 -41.05
N CYS A 20 -33.49 3.21 -40.05
CA CYS A 20 -33.28 2.43 -38.85
C CYS A 20 -33.12 0.94 -39.20
N ASN A 21 -32.07 0.33 -38.66
CA ASN A 21 -32.09 -1.07 -38.26
C ASN A 21 -31.90 -1.09 -36.74
N SER A 22 -32.94 -0.63 -36.02
CA SER A 22 -32.97 -0.58 -34.56
C SER A 22 -33.81 -1.76 -34.06
N ASN A 23 -33.12 -2.76 -33.50
CA ASN A 23 -33.73 -3.68 -32.54
C ASN A 23 -33.43 -3.23 -31.10
N ASP A 24 -33.41 -1.91 -30.85
CA ASP A 24 -33.40 -1.36 -29.51
C ASP A 24 -34.79 -1.53 -28.89
N LYS A 25 -34.97 -2.64 -28.20
CA LYS A 25 -36.10 -2.85 -27.28
C LYS A 25 -35.63 -2.64 -25.84
N SER A 26 -35.64 -1.40 -25.36
CA SER A 26 -36.09 -1.00 -24.02
C SER A 26 -35.84 0.50 -23.79
N GLY A 27 -36.90 1.25 -23.51
CA GLY A 27 -36.87 2.70 -23.26
C GLY A 27 -36.39 3.11 -21.86
N PHE A 28 -35.50 2.34 -21.23
CA PHE A 28 -34.88 2.71 -19.97
C PHE A 28 -33.51 3.34 -20.26
N SER A 29 -33.33 4.60 -19.86
CA SER A 29 -32.04 5.29 -19.89
C SER A 29 -31.66 5.58 -18.45
N PHE A 30 -30.64 4.88 -17.95
CA PHE A 30 -30.06 5.21 -16.66
C PHE A 30 -29.22 6.49 -16.83
N SER A 31 -29.58 7.53 -16.09
CA SER A 31 -28.89 8.82 -16.11
C SER A 31 -28.53 9.18 -14.68
N LEU A 32 -27.28 8.92 -14.32
CA LEU A 32 -26.65 9.34 -13.06
C LEU A 32 -25.37 10.10 -13.42
N PRO A 33 -25.33 11.44 -13.29
CA PRO A 33 -24.15 12.21 -13.66
C PRO A 33 -22.99 11.93 -12.70
N GLU A 34 -21.77 12.17 -13.16
CA GLU A 34 -20.55 12.04 -12.36
C GLU A 34 -20.65 12.79 -11.03
N GLY A 35 -20.11 12.21 -9.95
CA GLY A 35 -20.18 12.77 -8.61
C GLY A 35 -21.56 12.64 -7.94
N LYS A 36 -22.48 11.84 -8.50
CA LYS A 36 -23.72 11.43 -7.84
C LYS A 36 -23.70 9.94 -7.52
N VAL A 37 -24.51 9.58 -6.54
CA VAL A 37 -24.75 8.22 -6.09
C VAL A 37 -26.26 7.99 -6.03
N LEU A 38 -26.70 6.79 -6.38
CA LEU A 38 -28.07 6.34 -6.15
C LEU A 38 -28.04 5.22 -5.11
N GLN A 39 -28.82 5.38 -4.04
CA GLN A 39 -28.99 4.37 -3.00
C GLN A 39 -30.45 3.95 -2.95
N LEU A 40 -30.70 2.64 -2.99
CA LEU A 40 -32.02 2.04 -3.00
C LEU A 40 -32.11 1.02 -1.87
N ASP A 41 -32.97 1.28 -0.89
CA ASP A 41 -33.29 0.30 0.15
C ASP A 41 -34.22 -0.77 -0.44
N ILE A 42 -33.84 -2.03 -0.30
CA ILE A 42 -34.53 -3.18 -0.90
C ILE A 42 -34.94 -4.23 0.15
N ASP A 43 -35.06 -3.81 1.40
CA ASP A 43 -35.42 -4.69 2.51
C ASP A 43 -36.75 -5.43 2.28
N GLU A 44 -36.69 -6.76 2.36
CA GLU A 44 -37.85 -7.64 2.37
C GLU A 44 -37.87 -8.45 3.68
N PRO A 45 -38.96 -8.43 4.47
CA PRO A 45 -39.09 -9.28 5.64
C PRO A 45 -39.03 -10.77 5.25
N LEU A 46 -38.26 -11.57 5.99
CA LEU A 46 -38.24 -13.03 5.87
C LEU A 46 -39.27 -13.65 6.82
N GLU A 47 -38.97 -13.64 8.11
CA GLU A 47 -39.88 -14.08 9.16
C GLU A 47 -39.51 -13.48 10.53
N THR A 48 -40.38 -13.63 11.53
CA THR A 48 -40.05 -13.29 12.92
C THR A 48 -40.01 -14.56 13.77
N VAL A 49 -38.79 -14.95 14.16
CA VAL A 49 -38.56 -16.12 14.98
C VAL A 49 -38.83 -15.79 16.44
N THR A 50 -39.62 -16.62 17.10
CA THR A 50 -39.94 -16.49 18.52
C THR A 50 -39.13 -17.51 19.32
N TYR A 51 -38.44 -17.07 20.37
CA TYR A 51 -37.57 -17.92 21.19
C TYR A 51 -37.70 -17.60 22.68
N GLU A 52 -37.26 -18.52 23.55
CA GLU A 52 -37.33 -18.36 25.00
C GLU A 52 -35.97 -17.97 25.57
N ILE A 53 -35.96 -16.92 26.40
CA ILE A 53 -34.79 -16.56 27.21
C ILE A 53 -34.98 -17.18 28.60
N PRO A 54 -34.07 -18.08 29.05
CA PRO A 54 -34.17 -18.72 30.36
C PRO A 54 -34.39 -17.70 31.49
N GLY A 55 -35.53 -17.81 32.18
CA GLY A 55 -35.88 -16.93 33.30
C GLY A 55 -36.37 -15.52 32.93
N GLN A 56 -36.42 -15.15 31.65
CA GLN A 56 -36.92 -13.84 31.18
C GLN A 56 -38.15 -13.95 30.25
N GLY A 57 -38.46 -15.15 29.76
CA GLY A 57 -39.65 -15.42 28.94
C GLY A 57 -39.39 -15.28 27.44
N THR A 58 -40.48 -15.12 26.69
CA THR A 58 -40.46 -15.12 25.23
C THR A 58 -39.90 -13.82 24.63
N ALA A 59 -39.03 -13.95 23.63
CA ALA A 59 -38.47 -12.87 22.82
C ALA A 59 -38.70 -13.11 21.32
N GLN A 60 -38.49 -12.06 20.51
CA GLN A 60 -38.66 -12.10 19.06
C GLN A 60 -37.39 -11.63 18.35
N LEU A 61 -37.04 -12.30 17.25
CA LEU A 61 -35.98 -11.92 16.34
C LEU A 61 -36.60 -11.72 14.95
N PRO A 62 -36.87 -10.47 14.53
CA PRO A 62 -37.27 -10.20 13.16
C PRO A 62 -36.08 -10.41 12.22
N LEU A 63 -36.32 -11.10 11.10
CA LEU A 63 -35.34 -11.38 10.06
C LEU A 63 -35.79 -10.77 8.75
N SER A 64 -34.86 -10.31 7.94
CA SER A 64 -35.04 -9.86 6.56
C SER A 64 -34.28 -10.78 5.61
N ILE A 65 -34.63 -10.75 4.32
CA ILE A 65 -33.86 -11.47 3.30
C ILE A 65 -32.53 -10.74 3.09
N GLY A 66 -31.43 -11.48 3.05
CA GLY A 66 -30.13 -11.00 2.57
C GLY A 66 -29.97 -11.25 1.10
N PHE A 67 -29.96 -10.19 0.30
CA PHE A 67 -29.87 -10.28 -1.17
C PHE A 67 -28.46 -10.09 -1.71
N GLY A 68 -27.50 -9.68 -0.88
CA GLY A 68 -26.25 -9.09 -1.32
C GLY A 68 -25.02 -9.96 -1.17
N SER A 69 -25.18 -11.27 -1.01
CA SER A 69 -24.06 -12.22 -1.00
C SER A 69 -23.28 -12.13 -2.31
N GLY A 70 -23.98 -12.13 -3.46
CA GLY A 70 -23.36 -11.82 -4.76
C GLY A 70 -24.29 -11.10 -5.73
N ALA A 71 -23.72 -10.45 -6.76
CA ALA A 71 -24.49 -9.78 -7.82
C ALA A 71 -23.88 -10.00 -9.20
N PHE A 72 -24.69 -9.89 -10.26
CA PHE A 72 -24.23 -10.02 -11.64
C PHE A 72 -25.14 -9.34 -12.65
N HIS A 73 -24.55 -8.74 -13.68
CA HIS A 73 -25.24 -8.28 -14.88
C HIS A 73 -24.63 -8.99 -16.10
N HIS A 74 -25.48 -9.63 -16.91
CA HIS A 74 -25.03 -10.23 -18.16
C HIS A 74 -25.10 -9.20 -19.31
N PRO A 75 -24.05 -9.00 -20.12
CA PRO A 75 -24.03 -7.96 -21.15
C PRO A 75 -25.14 -8.04 -22.22
N ASP A 76 -25.67 -9.24 -22.48
CA ASP A 76 -26.82 -9.42 -23.41
C ASP A 76 -28.19 -9.12 -22.76
N ASP A 77 -28.26 -8.95 -21.44
CA ASP A 77 -29.48 -8.49 -20.77
C ASP A 77 -29.56 -6.95 -20.88
N PRO A 78 -30.77 -6.35 -20.86
CA PRO A 78 -30.90 -4.89 -20.74
C PRO A 78 -30.17 -4.36 -19.49
N SER A 79 -29.55 -3.18 -19.57
CA SER A 79 -28.74 -2.60 -18.47
C SER A 79 -29.52 -2.36 -17.17
N ASN A 80 -30.85 -2.41 -17.22
CA ASN A 80 -31.71 -2.33 -16.04
C ASN A 80 -32.02 -3.69 -15.40
N ILE A 81 -31.48 -4.78 -15.93
CA ILE A 81 -31.67 -6.14 -15.42
C ILE A 81 -30.38 -6.61 -14.77
N PHE A 82 -30.48 -7.11 -13.55
CA PHE A 82 -29.37 -7.73 -12.85
C PHE A 82 -29.87 -8.89 -12.00
N TYR A 83 -28.94 -9.69 -11.50
CA TYR A 83 -29.21 -10.86 -10.68
C TYR A 83 -28.45 -10.72 -9.36
N THR A 84 -29.03 -11.23 -8.29
CA THR A 84 -28.34 -11.39 -7.01
C THR A 84 -28.57 -12.79 -6.46
N ILE A 85 -27.82 -13.18 -5.44
CA ILE A 85 -28.00 -14.45 -4.73
C ILE A 85 -28.05 -14.22 -3.22
N THR A 86 -28.86 -15.02 -2.54
CA THR A 86 -28.89 -15.06 -1.07
C THR A 86 -27.86 -16.06 -0.55
N ASP A 87 -27.29 -15.79 0.62
CA ASP A 87 -26.46 -16.72 1.41
C ASP A 87 -27.29 -17.95 1.92
N ARG A 88 -26.69 -18.85 2.67
CA ARG A 88 -27.21 -20.07 3.34
C ARG A 88 -28.43 -19.85 4.23
N GLY A 89 -28.84 -18.62 4.46
CA GLY A 89 -29.94 -18.27 5.35
C GLY A 89 -29.45 -17.65 6.65
N PRO A 90 -30.40 -17.18 7.48
CA PRO A 90 -30.08 -16.55 8.75
C PRO A 90 -29.23 -17.50 9.61
N ASN A 91 -28.06 -17.03 10.05
CA ASN A 91 -27.18 -17.80 10.92
C ASN A 91 -26.52 -16.90 11.97
N ILE A 92 -26.42 -17.40 13.21
CA ILE A 92 -25.83 -16.67 14.34
C ILE A 92 -24.62 -17.46 14.83
N PRO A 93 -23.42 -16.85 14.94
CA PRO A 93 -22.27 -17.53 15.54
C PRO A 93 -22.61 -17.96 16.97
N CYS A 94 -22.37 -19.22 17.33
CA CYS A 94 -22.63 -19.76 18.67
C CYS A 94 -21.95 -18.92 19.76
N GLY A 95 -20.70 -18.48 19.53
CA GLY A 95 -19.98 -17.58 20.44
C GLY A 95 -20.63 -16.20 20.63
N SER A 96 -21.59 -15.81 19.78
CA SER A 96 -22.35 -14.56 19.87
C SER A 96 -23.76 -14.74 20.44
N SER A 97 -24.15 -15.93 20.91
CA SER A 97 -25.50 -16.20 21.42
C SER A 97 -25.90 -15.27 22.56
N LEU A 98 -24.98 -14.95 23.48
CA LEU A 98 -25.25 -14.02 24.58
C LEU A 98 -25.48 -12.59 24.06
N LYS A 99 -24.67 -12.15 23.08
CA LYS A 99 -24.76 -10.78 22.55
C LYS A 99 -26.06 -10.57 21.79
N ILE A 100 -26.41 -11.52 20.92
CA ILE A 100 -27.53 -11.41 19.97
C ILE A 100 -28.83 -11.91 20.58
N LEU A 101 -28.83 -13.12 21.16
CA LEU A 101 -30.04 -13.77 21.68
C LEU A 101 -30.24 -13.57 23.19
N LYS A 102 -29.27 -12.98 23.89
CA LYS A 102 -29.29 -12.85 25.37
C LYS A 102 -29.34 -14.21 26.09
N ILE A 103 -28.82 -15.26 25.46
CA ILE A 103 -28.71 -16.61 26.03
C ILE A 103 -27.23 -17.00 26.09
N GLU A 104 -26.75 -17.27 27.30
CA GLU A 104 -25.39 -17.75 27.53
C GLU A 104 -25.26 -19.21 27.07
N ASP A 105 -24.16 -19.50 26.36
CA ASP A 105 -23.75 -20.85 25.94
C ASP A 105 -24.86 -21.70 25.30
N LEU A 106 -25.66 -21.11 24.40
CA LEU A 106 -26.84 -21.79 23.82
C LEU A 106 -26.47 -23.10 23.12
N CYS A 107 -25.31 -23.16 22.44
CA CYS A 107 -24.84 -24.35 21.73
C CYS A 107 -24.10 -25.34 22.65
N GLY A 108 -23.92 -25.01 23.93
CA GLY A 108 -23.15 -25.77 24.90
C GLY A 108 -21.63 -25.63 24.76
N ALA A 109 -20.95 -25.90 25.88
CA ALA A 109 -19.51 -25.76 26.02
C ALA A 109 -18.72 -26.47 24.91
N GLY A 110 -17.78 -25.73 24.31
CA GLY A 110 -16.90 -26.22 23.24
C GLY A 110 -17.41 -25.98 21.82
N ASN A 111 -18.65 -25.51 21.65
CA ASN A 111 -19.27 -25.28 20.32
C ASN A 111 -19.26 -23.82 19.88
N SER A 112 -18.31 -23.00 20.35
CA SER A 112 -18.28 -21.56 20.07
C SER A 112 -18.12 -21.21 18.58
N SER A 113 -17.51 -22.10 17.79
CA SER A 113 -17.36 -21.99 16.33
C SER A 113 -18.57 -22.48 15.53
N GLY A 114 -19.58 -23.05 16.20
CA GLY A 114 -20.82 -23.50 15.56
C GLY A 114 -21.71 -22.34 15.08
N LYS A 115 -22.78 -22.70 14.36
CA LYS A 115 -23.78 -21.76 13.85
C LYS A 115 -25.17 -22.14 14.34
N ILE A 116 -25.92 -21.17 14.83
CA ILE A 116 -27.35 -21.31 15.16
C ILE A 116 -28.15 -20.90 13.94
N PHE A 117 -29.04 -21.76 13.46
CA PHE A 117 -29.93 -21.52 12.33
C PHE A 117 -31.35 -21.23 12.84
N PRO A 118 -31.80 -19.96 12.81
CA PRO A 118 -33.18 -19.60 13.12
C PRO A 118 -34.19 -20.20 12.14
N VAL A 119 -33.80 -20.32 10.86
CA VAL A 119 -34.64 -20.83 9.77
C VAL A 119 -33.91 -22.00 9.10
N THR A 120 -34.24 -23.22 9.50
CA THR A 120 -33.46 -24.42 9.11
C THR A 120 -33.78 -24.97 7.72
N ASP A 121 -34.89 -24.54 7.13
CA ASP A 121 -35.37 -24.96 5.80
C ASP A 121 -35.27 -23.82 4.77
N PHE A 122 -34.51 -22.76 5.07
CA PHE A 122 -34.22 -21.71 4.11
C PHE A 122 -33.51 -22.28 2.88
N ALA A 123 -34.02 -21.95 1.70
CA ALA A 123 -33.46 -22.35 0.42
C ALA A 123 -32.74 -21.16 -0.21
N PRO A 124 -31.41 -21.22 -0.40
CA PRO A 124 -30.69 -20.17 -1.11
C PRO A 124 -31.31 -19.93 -2.48
N THR A 125 -31.40 -18.66 -2.88
CA THR A 125 -32.26 -18.23 -3.98
C THR A 125 -31.55 -17.20 -4.87
N ILE A 126 -31.54 -17.45 -6.18
CA ILE A 126 -31.15 -16.45 -7.17
C ILE A 126 -32.34 -15.51 -7.40
N VAL A 127 -32.12 -14.20 -7.35
CA VAL A 127 -33.15 -13.20 -7.52
C VAL A 127 -32.86 -12.38 -8.77
N LYS A 128 -33.83 -12.34 -9.69
CA LYS A 128 -33.76 -11.49 -10.87
C LYS A 128 -34.45 -10.16 -10.58
N TRP A 129 -33.76 -9.07 -10.86
CA TRP A 129 -34.22 -7.72 -10.60
C TRP A 129 -34.42 -6.91 -11.88
N GLU A 130 -35.26 -5.89 -11.77
CA GLU A 130 -35.40 -4.81 -12.74
C GLU A 130 -35.31 -3.44 -12.05
N LEU A 131 -34.37 -2.60 -12.48
CA LEU A 131 -34.35 -1.18 -12.19
C LEU A 131 -35.44 -0.49 -13.02
N THR A 132 -36.30 0.26 -12.34
CA THR A 132 -37.41 0.99 -12.93
C THR A 132 -37.39 2.45 -12.46
N GLY A 133 -38.15 3.31 -13.14
CA GLY A 133 -38.34 4.70 -12.75
C GLY A 133 -37.85 5.71 -13.77
N THR A 134 -37.66 6.94 -13.31
CA THR A 134 -37.22 8.09 -14.11
C THR A 134 -36.03 8.76 -13.44
N PRO A 135 -35.19 9.54 -14.15
CA PRO A 135 -34.07 10.26 -13.55
C PRO A 135 -34.47 11.00 -12.25
N GLY A 136 -33.81 10.66 -11.14
CA GLY A 136 -34.08 11.21 -9.80
C GLY A 136 -35.14 10.48 -8.97
N ASN A 137 -35.80 9.45 -9.52
CA ASN A 137 -36.77 8.61 -8.82
C ASN A 137 -36.72 7.17 -9.38
N TYR A 138 -35.66 6.45 -9.04
CA TYR A 138 -35.45 5.06 -9.42
C TYR A 138 -35.87 4.12 -8.28
N SER A 139 -36.20 2.88 -8.64
CA SER A 139 -36.42 1.78 -7.69
C SER A 139 -35.98 0.46 -8.30
N ALA A 140 -35.70 -0.52 -7.46
CA ALA A 140 -35.43 -1.91 -7.86
C ALA A 140 -36.66 -2.77 -7.56
N SER A 141 -37.03 -3.65 -8.49
CA SER A 141 -38.17 -4.56 -8.33
C SER A 141 -37.80 -6.00 -8.67
N ILE A 142 -38.32 -6.96 -7.90
CA ILE A 142 -38.06 -8.39 -8.13
C ILE A 142 -38.95 -8.87 -9.28
N LEU A 143 -38.32 -9.38 -10.33
CA LEU A 143 -39.01 -10.02 -11.46
C LEU A 143 -39.23 -11.52 -11.24
N ASN A 144 -38.25 -12.18 -10.62
CA ASN A 144 -38.30 -13.62 -10.42
C ASN A 144 -37.43 -14.05 -9.22
N LYS A 145 -37.87 -15.08 -8.51
CA LYS A 145 -37.08 -15.78 -7.48
C LYS A 145 -36.88 -17.23 -7.92
N ILE A 146 -35.63 -17.68 -7.93
CA ILE A 146 -35.21 -18.99 -8.43
C ILE A 146 -34.52 -19.72 -7.26
N PRO A 147 -35.29 -20.41 -6.40
CA PRO A 147 -34.71 -21.17 -5.29
C PRO A 147 -33.89 -22.35 -5.82
N LEU A 148 -32.79 -22.67 -5.14
CA LEU A 148 -31.93 -23.79 -5.51
C LEU A 148 -32.59 -25.13 -5.13
N SER A 149 -32.52 -26.09 -6.05
CA SER A 149 -33.14 -27.41 -5.90
C SER A 149 -32.21 -28.54 -6.33
N ARG A 150 -32.41 -29.70 -5.71
CA ARG A 150 -31.71 -30.95 -6.01
C ARG A 150 -32.24 -31.61 -7.29
N THR A 151 -31.61 -32.71 -7.69
CA THR A 151 -32.00 -33.47 -8.89
C THR A 151 -33.43 -34.01 -8.83
N ASP A 152 -33.90 -34.34 -7.62
CA ASP A 152 -35.25 -34.86 -7.36
C ASP A 152 -36.32 -33.76 -7.19
N GLY A 153 -35.92 -32.49 -7.23
CA GLY A 153 -36.80 -31.33 -7.05
C GLY A 153 -37.00 -30.89 -5.59
N SER A 154 -36.40 -31.58 -4.61
CA SER A 154 -36.34 -31.07 -3.24
C SER A 154 -35.48 -29.81 -3.17
N MET A 155 -35.76 -28.91 -2.22
CA MET A 155 -34.99 -27.68 -2.06
C MET A 155 -33.63 -27.98 -1.42
N VAL A 156 -32.61 -27.28 -1.91
CA VAL A 156 -31.31 -27.18 -1.23
C VAL A 156 -31.52 -26.37 0.05
N THR A 157 -30.93 -26.81 1.16
CA THR A 157 -30.91 -26.02 2.41
C THR A 157 -29.59 -25.27 2.52
N GLY A 158 -29.46 -24.36 3.48
CA GLY A 158 -28.16 -23.83 3.88
C GLY A 158 -27.58 -24.46 5.14
N LEU A 159 -27.98 -25.70 5.48
CA LEU A 159 -27.39 -26.42 6.60
C LEU A 159 -25.98 -26.92 6.26
N THR A 160 -25.16 -27.09 7.31
CA THR A 160 -23.74 -27.39 7.17
C THR A 160 -23.49 -28.80 6.61
N ASN A 161 -22.39 -28.97 5.88
CA ASN A 161 -21.98 -30.26 5.32
C ASN A 161 -21.17 -31.08 6.36
N ASN A 162 -21.22 -32.41 6.28
CA ASN A 162 -20.43 -33.33 7.10
C ASN A 162 -19.05 -33.59 6.47
N LEU A 163 -18.16 -32.60 6.53
CA LEU A 163 -16.83 -32.69 5.92
C LEU A 163 -15.81 -33.31 6.88
N VAL A 164 -15.00 -34.22 6.36
CA VAL A 164 -13.89 -34.88 7.08
C VAL A 164 -12.54 -34.46 6.48
N ALA A 165 -12.49 -34.18 5.18
CA ALA A 165 -11.30 -33.73 4.47
C ALA A 165 -10.91 -32.27 4.77
N THR A 166 -11.84 -31.46 5.26
CA THR A 166 -11.67 -30.05 5.61
C THR A 166 -12.51 -29.71 6.85
N ASP A 167 -12.22 -28.58 7.49
CA ASP A 167 -12.98 -28.07 8.62
C ASP A 167 -14.46 -27.82 8.24
N THR A 168 -15.36 -28.22 9.14
CA THR A 168 -16.80 -27.92 9.09
C THR A 168 -17.28 -27.47 10.47
N GLU A 169 -18.35 -26.68 10.50
CA GLU A 169 -19.01 -26.24 11.72
C GLU A 169 -20.24 -27.09 12.07
N GLY A 170 -20.52 -27.22 13.36
CA GLY A 170 -21.77 -27.77 13.85
C GLY A 170 -22.93 -26.77 13.69
N GLY A 171 -24.06 -27.24 13.16
CA GLY A 171 -25.32 -26.50 13.12
C GLY A 171 -26.18 -26.74 14.38
N PHE A 172 -26.85 -25.70 14.87
CA PHE A 172 -27.71 -25.74 16.04
C PHE A 172 -29.05 -25.06 15.79
N SER A 173 -30.12 -25.56 16.40
CA SER A 173 -31.43 -24.90 16.38
C SER A 173 -31.46 -23.72 17.36
N MET A 174 -32.52 -22.90 17.29
CA MET A 174 -32.79 -21.85 18.27
C MET A 174 -33.00 -22.34 19.71
N LYS A 175 -33.08 -23.65 19.93
CA LYS A 175 -33.13 -24.28 21.26
C LYS A 175 -31.76 -24.79 21.73
N GLY A 176 -30.71 -24.64 20.93
CA GLY A 176 -29.38 -25.21 21.22
C GLY A 176 -29.25 -26.69 20.88
N GLU A 177 -30.21 -27.27 20.16
CA GLU A 177 -30.15 -28.68 19.75
C GLU A 177 -29.29 -28.81 18.49
N ALA A 178 -28.35 -29.76 18.47
CA ALA A 178 -27.54 -30.03 17.28
C ALA A 178 -28.43 -30.46 16.10
N LEU A 179 -28.21 -29.86 14.94
CA LEU A 179 -28.86 -30.19 13.68
C LEU A 179 -28.10 -31.29 12.96
N ALA A 180 -28.81 -32.08 12.16
CA ALA A 180 -28.17 -33.01 11.25
C ALA A 180 -27.48 -32.23 10.12
N TYR A 181 -26.32 -32.71 9.70
CA TYR A 181 -25.65 -32.20 8.50
C TYR A 181 -26.50 -32.48 7.25
N ASP A 182 -26.39 -31.60 6.26
CA ASP A 182 -26.95 -31.75 4.93
C ASP A 182 -25.82 -31.62 3.92
N ASN A 183 -25.33 -32.73 3.37
CA ASN A 183 -24.25 -32.74 2.39
C ASN A 183 -24.66 -32.12 1.04
N GLY A 184 -25.96 -31.93 0.82
CA GLY A 184 -26.50 -31.18 -0.30
C GLY A 184 -26.65 -29.69 -0.02
N GLY A 185 -26.48 -29.26 1.23
CA GLY A 185 -26.60 -27.87 1.65
C GLY A 185 -25.51 -27.00 1.04
N LEU A 186 -25.85 -25.75 0.74
CA LEU A 186 -24.96 -24.79 0.07
C LEU A 186 -24.90 -23.48 0.84
N ASP A 187 -23.75 -22.84 0.70
CA ASP A 187 -23.39 -21.55 1.25
C ASP A 187 -22.93 -20.59 0.15
N PRO A 188 -23.87 -20.05 -0.66
CA PRO A 188 -23.52 -19.29 -1.85
C PRO A 188 -22.93 -17.94 -1.51
N GLU A 189 -21.89 -17.53 -2.25
CA GLU A 189 -21.21 -16.24 -2.05
C GLU A 189 -21.12 -15.39 -3.32
N ALA A 190 -21.08 -15.98 -4.51
CA ALA A 190 -21.12 -15.21 -5.76
C ALA A 190 -21.86 -15.95 -6.86
N LEU A 191 -22.27 -15.24 -7.91
CA LEU A 191 -22.91 -15.85 -9.08
C LEU A 191 -22.50 -15.20 -10.40
N VAL A 192 -22.51 -16.00 -11.47
CA VAL A 192 -22.50 -15.52 -12.85
C VAL A 192 -23.58 -16.24 -13.66
N LYS A 193 -24.11 -15.58 -14.69
CA LYS A 193 -25.10 -16.15 -15.62
C LYS A 193 -24.47 -16.39 -16.99
N LEU A 194 -24.76 -17.53 -17.59
CA LEU A 194 -24.33 -17.87 -18.96
C LEU A 194 -25.40 -17.47 -20.01
N LYS A 195 -25.00 -17.37 -21.29
CA LYS A 195 -25.89 -17.14 -22.45
C LYS A 195 -26.98 -18.20 -22.59
N ASN A 196 -26.69 -19.45 -22.21
CA ASN A 196 -27.68 -20.53 -22.21
C ASN A 196 -28.72 -20.41 -21.07
N GLY A 197 -28.54 -19.43 -20.17
CA GLY A 197 -29.40 -19.12 -19.03
C GLY A 197 -29.12 -19.92 -17.77
N SER A 198 -28.15 -20.84 -17.78
CA SER A 198 -27.63 -21.47 -16.55
C SER A 198 -26.73 -20.51 -15.78
N PHE A 199 -26.41 -20.87 -14.54
CA PHE A 199 -25.62 -20.07 -13.61
C PHE A 199 -24.46 -20.88 -13.06
N TRP A 200 -23.34 -20.22 -12.81
CA TRP A 200 -22.32 -20.72 -11.90
C TRP A 200 -22.38 -19.93 -10.60
N ILE A 201 -22.14 -20.62 -9.49
CA ILE A 201 -22.18 -20.07 -8.14
C ILE A 201 -20.90 -20.44 -7.41
N ALA A 202 -20.29 -19.48 -6.71
CA ALA A 202 -19.22 -19.73 -5.74
C ALA A 202 -19.84 -20.12 -4.40
N GLU A 203 -19.23 -21.10 -3.72
CA GLU A 203 -19.80 -21.67 -2.50
C GLU A 203 -18.73 -22.00 -1.45
N GLU A 204 -19.07 -21.71 -0.20
CA GLU A 204 -18.09 -21.59 0.88
C GLU A 204 -17.81 -22.88 1.67
N TYR A 205 -18.79 -23.77 1.93
CA TYR A 205 -18.52 -24.99 2.71
C TYR A 205 -17.47 -25.86 2.01
N GLY A 206 -17.53 -26.01 0.69
CA GLY A 206 -16.87 -27.09 -0.04
C GLY A 206 -15.38 -26.95 -0.38
N PRO A 207 -14.70 -25.80 -0.18
CA PRO A 207 -14.81 -24.69 -1.14
C PRO A 207 -15.20 -25.18 -2.55
N SER A 208 -16.25 -24.65 -3.16
CA SER A 208 -16.80 -25.27 -4.37
C SER A 208 -17.37 -24.31 -5.41
N LEU A 209 -17.54 -24.82 -6.63
CA LEU A 209 -18.26 -24.16 -7.72
C LEU A 209 -19.50 -24.98 -8.06
N VAL A 210 -20.67 -24.33 -8.14
CA VAL A 210 -21.95 -25.02 -8.37
C VAL A 210 -22.55 -24.55 -9.71
N HIS A 211 -22.75 -25.49 -10.63
CA HIS A 211 -23.45 -25.24 -11.89
C HIS A 211 -24.95 -25.47 -11.69
N VAL A 212 -25.77 -24.49 -12.03
CA VAL A 212 -27.21 -24.47 -11.78
C VAL A 212 -27.96 -24.18 -13.06
N SER A 213 -29.01 -24.93 -13.34
CA SER A 213 -29.89 -24.69 -14.48
C SER A 213 -30.64 -23.36 -14.36
N LYS A 214 -31.21 -22.88 -15.47
CA LYS A 214 -32.05 -21.67 -15.49
C LYS A 214 -33.27 -21.70 -14.55
N THR A 215 -33.64 -22.87 -14.03
CA THR A 215 -34.78 -23.07 -13.12
C THR A 215 -34.34 -23.34 -11.67
N GLY A 216 -33.05 -23.23 -11.36
CA GLY A 216 -32.53 -23.42 -9.99
C GLY A 216 -32.13 -24.86 -9.64
N GLN A 217 -32.30 -25.83 -10.54
CA GLN A 217 -31.80 -27.19 -10.28
C GLN A 217 -30.28 -27.24 -10.38
N VAL A 218 -29.61 -27.77 -9.36
CA VAL A 218 -28.16 -28.03 -9.36
C VAL A 218 -27.84 -29.13 -10.37
N LEU A 219 -26.97 -28.80 -11.32
CA LEU A 219 -26.48 -29.68 -12.38
C LEU A 219 -25.21 -30.41 -11.95
N SER A 220 -24.30 -29.72 -11.27
CA SER A 220 -23.10 -30.30 -10.68
C SER A 220 -22.47 -29.38 -9.62
N ARG A 221 -21.85 -29.96 -8.59
CA ARG A 221 -20.97 -29.27 -7.64
C ARG A 221 -19.53 -29.74 -7.83
N VAL A 222 -18.59 -28.81 -8.01
CA VAL A 222 -17.18 -29.09 -8.24
C VAL A 222 -16.37 -28.71 -7.01
N VAL A 223 -15.65 -29.66 -6.43
CA VAL A 223 -14.91 -29.55 -5.16
C VAL A 223 -13.48 -30.07 -5.32
N PRO A 224 -12.60 -29.93 -4.30
CA PRO A 224 -11.38 -30.72 -4.20
C PRO A 224 -11.66 -32.23 -4.20
N ALA A 225 -10.70 -33.02 -4.66
CA ALA A 225 -10.88 -34.46 -4.82
C ALA A 225 -11.16 -35.16 -3.49
N SER A 226 -10.49 -34.77 -2.40
CA SER A 226 -10.74 -35.34 -1.07
C SER A 226 -12.13 -35.01 -0.53
N VAL A 227 -12.61 -33.78 -0.73
CA VAL A 227 -13.94 -33.33 -0.30
C VAL A 227 -15.07 -34.08 -1.03
N THR A 228 -14.83 -34.50 -2.28
CA THR A 228 -15.81 -35.29 -3.05
C THR A 228 -16.26 -36.53 -2.28
N ALA A 229 -15.32 -37.23 -1.63
CA ALA A 229 -15.60 -38.47 -0.91
C ALA A 229 -16.54 -38.28 0.29
N ASP A 230 -16.62 -37.06 0.84
CA ASP A 230 -17.42 -36.76 2.03
C ASP A 230 -18.90 -36.51 1.71
N ILE A 231 -19.21 -36.04 0.50
CA ILE A 231 -20.55 -35.53 0.15
C ILE A 231 -21.21 -36.21 -1.07
N VAL A 232 -20.46 -36.95 -1.88
CA VAL A 232 -20.97 -37.47 -3.17
C VAL A 232 -22.15 -38.44 -3.03
N ASP A 233 -22.21 -39.20 -1.93
CA ASP A 233 -23.21 -40.27 -1.77
C ASP A 233 -24.61 -39.75 -1.40
N ASP A 234 -24.73 -38.53 -0.85
CA ASP A 234 -25.97 -38.00 -0.28
C ASP A 234 -26.22 -36.50 -0.55
N ALA A 235 -25.42 -35.82 -1.36
CA ALA A 235 -25.69 -34.44 -1.77
C ALA A 235 -27.02 -34.26 -2.56
N GLY A 236 -27.49 -35.32 -3.21
CA GLY A 236 -28.72 -35.30 -4.04
C GLY A 236 -28.56 -34.60 -5.40
N TYR A 237 -27.33 -34.34 -5.82
CA TYR A 237 -26.92 -33.88 -7.15
C TYR A 237 -25.49 -34.36 -7.47
N PRO A 238 -25.05 -34.33 -8.74
CA PRO A 238 -23.71 -34.76 -9.11
C PRO A 238 -22.61 -33.93 -8.42
N VAL A 239 -21.61 -34.60 -7.84
CA VAL A 239 -20.42 -33.97 -7.24
C VAL A 239 -19.16 -34.46 -7.98
N VAL A 240 -18.25 -33.55 -8.29
CA VAL A 240 -17.05 -33.82 -9.10
C VAL A 240 -15.79 -33.24 -8.44
N GLY A 241 -14.78 -34.08 -8.24
CA GLY A 241 -13.49 -33.68 -7.64
C GLY A 241 -12.48 -33.17 -8.68
N ARG A 242 -12.45 -31.86 -8.93
CA ARG A 242 -11.55 -31.26 -9.94
C ARG A 242 -10.82 -30.00 -9.49
N LEU A 243 -11.20 -29.41 -8.36
CA LEU A 243 -10.46 -28.26 -7.83
C LEU A 243 -9.13 -28.71 -7.21
N PRO A 244 -8.12 -27.83 -7.10
CA PRO A 244 -6.85 -28.18 -6.51
C PRO A 244 -7.01 -28.61 -5.05
N GLU A 245 -6.31 -29.68 -4.69
CA GLU A 245 -6.41 -30.29 -3.35
C GLU A 245 -6.00 -29.32 -2.23
N VAL A 246 -5.10 -28.38 -2.51
CA VAL A 246 -4.65 -27.37 -1.54
C VAL A 246 -5.80 -26.50 -1.03
N LEU A 247 -6.86 -26.27 -1.82
CA LEU A 247 -7.97 -25.41 -1.42
C LEU A 247 -8.74 -25.94 -0.20
N LYS A 248 -8.64 -27.24 0.12
CA LYS A 248 -9.22 -27.80 1.36
C LYS A 248 -8.66 -27.14 2.62
N HIS A 249 -7.51 -26.50 2.54
CA HIS A 249 -6.92 -25.75 3.65
C HIS A 249 -7.54 -24.37 3.81
N ARG A 250 -8.70 -24.09 3.19
CA ARG A 250 -9.46 -22.86 3.43
C ARG A 250 -9.69 -22.66 4.94
N LYS A 251 -9.73 -21.40 5.37
CA LYS A 251 -10.18 -21.11 6.72
C LYS A 251 -11.69 -21.40 6.82
N LEU A 252 -12.14 -21.93 7.96
CA LEU A 252 -13.57 -22.11 8.24
C LEU A 252 -14.36 -20.80 8.10
N ASN A 253 -15.48 -20.84 7.38
CA ASN A 253 -16.25 -19.66 6.91
C ASN A 253 -15.39 -18.64 6.15
N ARG A 254 -14.46 -19.12 5.30
CA ARG A 254 -13.71 -18.32 4.32
C ARG A 254 -13.41 -19.13 3.04
N GLY A 255 -14.44 -19.38 2.24
CA GLY A 255 -14.39 -20.26 1.06
C GLY A 255 -14.05 -19.56 -0.27
N ILE A 256 -14.59 -20.08 -1.37
CA ILE A 256 -14.60 -19.36 -2.65
C ILE A 256 -15.68 -18.32 -2.53
N GLU A 257 -15.31 -17.06 -2.67
CA GLU A 257 -16.19 -15.94 -2.40
C GLU A 257 -16.49 -15.14 -3.67
N SER A 258 -15.62 -15.22 -4.66
CA SER A 258 -15.69 -14.33 -5.83
C SER A 258 -15.73 -15.13 -7.12
N LEU A 259 -16.56 -14.69 -8.06
CA LEU A 259 -16.76 -15.42 -9.32
C LEU A 259 -16.95 -14.47 -10.49
N ALA A 260 -16.09 -14.60 -11.51
CA ALA A 260 -16.20 -13.85 -12.76
C ALA A 260 -16.22 -14.78 -13.97
N ILE A 261 -16.81 -14.29 -15.07
CA ILE A 261 -16.85 -15.00 -16.35
C ILE A 261 -16.26 -14.14 -17.46
N SER A 262 -15.41 -14.74 -18.30
CA SER A 262 -14.86 -14.07 -19.49
C SER A 262 -15.99 -13.55 -20.39
N PRO A 263 -15.81 -12.41 -21.09
CA PRO A 263 -16.81 -11.87 -22.02
C PRO A 263 -17.29 -12.87 -23.09
N ASN A 264 -16.40 -13.75 -23.53
CA ASN A 264 -16.68 -14.77 -24.55
C ASN A 264 -17.34 -16.06 -23.99
N GLU A 265 -17.45 -16.18 -22.67
CA GLU A 265 -17.90 -17.39 -21.95
C GLU A 265 -17.05 -18.64 -22.22
N ASP A 266 -15.74 -18.47 -22.43
CA ASP A 266 -14.79 -19.57 -22.59
C ASP A 266 -13.94 -19.82 -21.33
N ALA A 267 -14.00 -18.93 -20.34
CA ALA A 267 -13.35 -19.09 -19.05
C ALA A 267 -14.18 -18.59 -17.86
N LEU A 268 -14.00 -19.27 -16.73
CA LEU A 268 -14.50 -18.93 -15.41
C LEU A 268 -13.31 -18.62 -14.50
N TYR A 269 -13.41 -17.53 -13.73
CA TYR A 269 -12.39 -17.09 -12.78
C TYR A 269 -12.98 -17.10 -11.38
N PHE A 270 -12.21 -17.54 -10.39
CA PHE A 270 -12.63 -17.42 -8.99
C PHE A 270 -11.46 -17.12 -8.07
N ALA A 271 -11.76 -16.55 -6.91
CA ALA A 271 -10.79 -16.27 -5.85
C ALA A 271 -11.29 -16.78 -4.50
N MET A 272 -10.34 -17.13 -3.64
CA MET A 272 -10.63 -17.43 -2.22
C MET A 272 -10.88 -16.12 -1.46
N GLN A 273 -11.77 -16.13 -0.46
CA GLN A 273 -12.04 -14.95 0.37
C GLN A 273 -10.79 -14.45 1.11
N SER A 274 -9.90 -15.37 1.46
CA SER A 274 -8.71 -15.13 2.27
C SER A 274 -7.61 -16.14 1.94
N PRO A 275 -6.37 -15.86 2.34
CA PRO A 275 -5.28 -16.83 2.31
C PRO A 275 -5.66 -18.15 2.99
N LEU A 276 -5.06 -19.24 2.54
CA LEU A 276 -5.32 -20.57 3.09
C LEU A 276 -4.67 -20.70 4.49
N ALA A 277 -5.28 -21.50 5.36
CA ALA A 277 -4.69 -21.97 6.60
C ALA A 277 -3.70 -23.13 6.33
N ASN A 278 -2.75 -22.88 5.43
CA ASN A 278 -1.79 -23.85 4.95
C ASN A 278 -0.36 -23.37 5.30
N PRO A 279 0.40 -24.10 6.13
CA PRO A 279 0.09 -25.43 6.67
C PRO A 279 -0.85 -25.40 7.89
N ASN A 280 -1.13 -24.23 8.45
CA ASN A 280 -1.91 -24.10 9.68
C ASN A 280 -2.64 -22.74 9.80
N ALA A 281 -3.35 -22.57 10.92
CA ALA A 281 -4.15 -21.38 11.20
C ALA A 281 -3.33 -20.09 11.44
N ASP A 282 -2.02 -20.15 11.62
CA ASP A 282 -1.19 -18.95 11.77
C ASP A 282 -0.70 -18.43 10.42
N ALA A 283 -0.54 -19.30 9.41
CA ALA A 283 -0.21 -18.90 8.04
C ALA A 283 -1.27 -17.94 7.48
N TYR A 284 -2.56 -18.28 7.56
CA TYR A 284 -3.62 -17.41 7.01
C TYR A 284 -3.69 -16.03 7.68
N LYS A 285 -3.34 -15.94 8.97
CA LYS A 285 -3.43 -14.67 9.72
C LYS A 285 -2.33 -13.69 9.35
N ASN A 286 -1.22 -14.18 8.80
CA ASN A 286 -0.03 -13.41 8.52
C ASN A 286 0.29 -13.34 7.01
N SER A 287 -0.40 -14.11 6.18
CA SER A 287 -0.26 -14.08 4.72
C SER A 287 -1.07 -12.95 4.08
N ARG A 288 -0.51 -12.33 3.06
CA ARG A 288 -1.22 -11.43 2.12
C ARG A 288 -1.60 -12.15 0.81
N HIS A 289 -1.08 -13.36 0.59
CA HIS A 289 -1.19 -14.08 -0.67
C HIS A 289 -2.46 -14.95 -0.70
N LEU A 290 -3.38 -14.60 -1.60
CA LEU A 290 -4.56 -15.40 -1.95
C LEU A 290 -4.45 -15.92 -3.38
N ARG A 291 -5.31 -16.89 -3.72
CA ARG A 291 -5.25 -17.59 -5.01
C ARG A 291 -6.39 -17.14 -5.92
N VAL A 292 -6.04 -16.75 -7.15
CA VAL A 292 -6.96 -16.53 -8.27
C VAL A 292 -6.79 -17.67 -9.26
N LEU A 293 -7.88 -18.35 -9.60
CA LEU A 293 -7.86 -19.52 -10.48
C LEU A 293 -8.69 -19.26 -11.74
N LYS A 294 -8.22 -19.80 -12.87
CA LYS A 294 -8.90 -19.76 -14.17
C LYS A 294 -9.20 -21.17 -14.65
N TYR A 295 -10.43 -21.41 -15.06
CA TYR A 295 -10.88 -22.66 -15.68
C TYR A 295 -11.50 -22.37 -17.04
N ALA A 296 -11.33 -23.30 -17.98
CA ALA A 296 -12.07 -23.26 -19.24
C ALA A 296 -13.56 -23.52 -18.98
N LEU A 297 -14.42 -23.04 -19.89
CA LEU A 297 -15.81 -23.44 -20.00
C LEU A 297 -16.04 -24.20 -21.30
N ASN A 298 -16.69 -25.35 -21.22
CA ASN A 298 -17.08 -26.14 -22.38
C ASN A 298 -18.27 -25.47 -23.08
N GLY A 299 -18.52 -25.81 -24.35
CA GLY A 299 -19.60 -25.20 -25.14
C GLY A 299 -21.02 -25.45 -24.62
N ASP A 300 -21.21 -26.38 -23.68
CA ASP A 300 -22.48 -26.60 -22.97
C ASP A 300 -22.59 -25.81 -21.64
N GLY A 301 -21.55 -25.06 -21.28
CA GLY A 301 -21.43 -24.30 -20.05
C GLY A 301 -20.86 -25.08 -18.87
N SER A 302 -20.53 -26.37 -19.03
CA SER A 302 -19.88 -27.16 -17.98
C SER A 302 -18.40 -26.76 -17.80
N LEU A 303 -17.85 -26.99 -16.62
CA LEU A 303 -16.45 -26.63 -16.31
C LEU A 303 -15.48 -27.49 -17.15
N GLY A 304 -14.54 -26.84 -17.83
CA GLY A 304 -13.42 -27.44 -18.56
C GLY A 304 -12.19 -27.59 -17.67
N ASP A 305 -11.00 -27.70 -18.28
CA ASP A 305 -9.74 -27.87 -17.55
C ASP A 305 -9.29 -26.60 -16.81
N GLN A 306 -8.49 -26.77 -15.77
CA GLN A 306 -7.80 -25.64 -15.13
C GLN A 306 -6.79 -25.05 -16.14
N LEU A 307 -6.88 -23.75 -16.36
CA LEU A 307 -6.01 -23.00 -17.28
C LEU A 307 -4.87 -22.31 -16.55
N GLY A 308 -5.07 -21.95 -15.29
CA GLY A 308 -4.01 -21.37 -14.47
C GLY A 308 -4.40 -21.07 -13.04
N GLU A 309 -3.39 -20.64 -12.30
CA GLU A 309 -3.46 -20.21 -10.91
C GLU A 309 -2.44 -19.09 -10.71
N TRP A 310 -2.84 -18.01 -10.05
CA TRP A 310 -2.01 -16.84 -9.78
C TRP A 310 -2.15 -16.43 -8.32
N SER A 311 -1.08 -15.84 -7.77
CA SER A 311 -1.14 -15.20 -6.46
C SER A 311 -1.65 -13.76 -6.60
N TYR A 312 -2.58 -13.36 -5.74
CA TYR A 312 -3.00 -11.98 -5.51
C TYR A 312 -2.58 -11.56 -4.11
N GLU A 313 -2.01 -10.37 -3.99
CA GLU A 313 -1.53 -9.82 -2.73
C GLU A 313 -2.52 -8.78 -2.19
N MET A 314 -3.11 -9.04 -1.01
CA MET A 314 -4.04 -8.12 -0.33
C MET A 314 -3.31 -6.89 0.23
N ASP A 315 -4.03 -5.80 0.48
CA ASP A 315 -3.51 -4.63 1.17
C ASP A 315 -3.32 -4.88 2.67
N TRP A 316 -2.52 -4.01 3.29
CA TRP A 316 -2.42 -3.88 4.73
C TRP A 316 -3.73 -3.33 5.35
N PRO A 317 -4.21 -3.89 6.48
CA PRO A 317 -5.48 -3.47 7.09
C PRO A 317 -5.49 -1.99 7.50
N GLN A 318 -4.33 -1.40 7.78
CA GLN A 318 -4.17 0.02 8.13
C GLN A 318 -4.63 0.96 7.02
N THR A 319 -4.57 0.51 5.76
CA THR A 319 -4.98 1.31 4.59
C THR A 319 -6.49 1.38 4.39
N PHE A 320 -7.29 0.73 5.25
CA PHE A 320 -8.76 0.78 5.22
C PHE A 320 -9.34 1.84 6.18
N ALA A 321 -8.49 2.62 6.84
CA ALA A 321 -8.87 3.77 7.63
C ALA A 321 -7.98 4.99 7.33
N SER A 322 -8.54 6.18 7.49
CA SER A 322 -7.77 7.42 7.51
C SER A 322 -7.11 7.63 8.88
N PRO A 323 -6.10 8.52 8.98
CA PRO A 323 -5.36 8.73 10.23
C PRO A 323 -6.22 9.29 11.38
N ASP A 324 -7.40 9.85 11.08
CA ASP A 324 -8.36 10.32 12.08
C ASP A 324 -9.31 9.22 12.58
N GLY A 325 -9.14 7.97 12.11
CA GLY A 325 -9.94 6.81 12.51
C GLY A 325 -11.24 6.64 11.72
N THR A 326 -11.47 7.39 10.65
CA THR A 326 -12.59 7.14 9.73
C THR A 326 -12.31 5.88 8.90
N GLY A 327 -13.30 4.99 8.75
CA GLY A 327 -13.14 3.69 8.09
C GLY A 327 -13.00 2.52 9.07
N ASP A 328 -12.19 1.53 8.70
CA ASP A 328 -11.95 0.30 9.47
C ASP A 328 -10.58 0.31 10.15
N VAL A 329 -10.53 0.70 11.41
CA VAL A 329 -9.28 0.66 12.21
C VAL A 329 -9.00 -0.78 12.64
N SER A 330 -8.10 -1.46 11.92
CA SER A 330 -7.62 -2.80 12.26
C SER A 330 -6.11 -2.93 12.07
N THR A 331 -5.51 -3.79 12.89
CA THR A 331 -4.12 -4.23 12.78
C THR A 331 -4.00 -5.70 12.37
N LYS A 332 -5.13 -6.38 12.15
CA LYS A 332 -5.19 -7.81 11.84
C LYS A 332 -5.36 -8.00 10.34
N LEU A 333 -4.35 -8.59 9.71
CA LEU A 333 -4.41 -8.89 8.29
C LEU A 333 -5.57 -9.84 7.94
N SER A 334 -5.93 -10.75 8.85
CA SER A 334 -7.09 -11.63 8.69
C SER A 334 -8.45 -10.91 8.60
N ASP A 335 -8.52 -9.62 8.90
CA ASP A 335 -9.76 -8.86 8.77
C ASP A 335 -10.02 -8.42 7.31
N VAL A 336 -8.96 -8.31 6.50
CA VAL A 336 -9.04 -8.01 5.06
C VAL A 336 -9.55 -9.24 4.31
N LYS A 337 -10.45 -9.01 3.35
CA LYS A 337 -11.13 -10.04 2.56
C LYS A 337 -11.28 -9.61 1.12
N VAL A 338 -11.19 -10.57 0.21
CA VAL A 338 -11.74 -10.44 -1.14
C VAL A 338 -13.17 -10.94 -1.11
N SER A 339 -14.12 -10.12 -1.58
CA SER A 339 -15.55 -10.46 -1.52
C SER A 339 -16.28 -10.57 -2.84
N GLU A 340 -15.72 -10.05 -3.92
CA GLU A 340 -16.31 -10.23 -5.24
C GLU A 340 -15.28 -10.00 -6.33
N MET A 341 -15.58 -10.47 -7.53
CA MET A 341 -14.79 -10.19 -8.71
C MET A 341 -15.68 -10.10 -9.95
N LEU A 342 -15.30 -9.25 -10.89
CA LEU A 342 -15.91 -9.20 -12.23
C LEU A 342 -14.84 -9.21 -13.31
N ALA A 343 -15.18 -9.70 -14.50
CA ALA A 343 -14.32 -9.60 -15.66
C ALA A 343 -14.77 -8.42 -16.51
N VAL A 344 -13.85 -7.49 -16.75
CA VAL A 344 -14.05 -6.35 -17.67
C VAL A 344 -13.44 -6.62 -19.05
N GLY A 345 -12.63 -7.67 -19.17
CA GLY A 345 -12.03 -8.15 -20.40
C GLY A 345 -11.54 -9.59 -20.26
N ASP A 346 -10.75 -10.06 -21.23
CA ASP A 346 -10.08 -11.35 -21.14
C ASP A 346 -8.83 -11.21 -20.25
N ASP A 347 -8.79 -11.99 -19.17
CA ASP A 347 -7.73 -11.91 -18.14
C ASP A 347 -7.57 -10.52 -17.49
N ASP A 348 -8.59 -9.67 -17.60
CA ASP A 348 -8.70 -8.32 -17.04
C ASP A 348 -9.89 -8.28 -16.09
N LEU A 349 -9.59 -8.24 -14.80
CA LEU A 349 -10.53 -8.48 -13.72
C LEU A 349 -10.57 -7.28 -12.78
N VAL A 350 -11.70 -7.06 -12.12
CA VAL A 350 -11.81 -6.12 -11.00
C VAL A 350 -12.16 -6.92 -9.76
N VAL A 351 -11.33 -6.80 -8.74
CA VAL A 351 -11.43 -7.50 -7.46
C VAL A 351 -11.92 -6.53 -6.39
N LEU A 352 -12.93 -6.93 -5.63
CA LEU A 352 -13.41 -6.22 -4.46
C LEU A 352 -12.66 -6.69 -3.23
N GLU A 353 -11.92 -5.77 -2.61
CA GLU A 353 -11.23 -5.99 -1.34
C GLU A 353 -11.85 -5.11 -0.25
N ARG A 354 -12.13 -5.66 0.95
CA ARG A 354 -12.80 -4.94 2.03
C ARG A 354 -12.41 -5.44 3.41
N ILE A 355 -12.78 -4.66 4.44
CA ILE A 355 -12.96 -5.16 5.81
C ILE A 355 -14.46 -5.17 6.15
N SER A 356 -15.03 -4.06 6.59
CA SER A 356 -16.46 -3.97 6.92
C SER A 356 -17.07 -2.71 6.32
N LYS A 357 -16.54 -1.53 6.64
CA LYS A 357 -17.04 -0.23 6.20
C LYS A 357 -16.36 0.27 4.93
N THR A 358 -15.07 -0.05 4.77
CA THR A 358 -14.27 0.40 3.64
C THR A 358 -14.17 -0.69 2.58
N THR A 359 -14.49 -0.33 1.35
CA THR A 359 -14.42 -1.18 0.16
C THR A 359 -13.49 -0.54 -0.86
N LYS A 360 -12.61 -1.36 -1.44
CA LYS A 360 -11.69 -1.00 -2.51
C LYS A 360 -11.92 -1.89 -3.72
N LEU A 361 -11.80 -1.32 -4.90
CA LEU A 361 -11.82 -2.06 -6.17
C LEU A 361 -10.44 -1.96 -6.82
N TYR A 362 -9.87 -3.13 -7.10
CA TYR A 362 -8.59 -3.29 -7.77
C TYR A 362 -8.79 -3.85 -9.16
N ARG A 363 -8.37 -3.12 -10.20
CA ARG A 363 -8.24 -3.70 -11.54
C ARG A 363 -6.94 -4.49 -11.60
N ILE A 364 -7.00 -5.74 -12.04
CA ILE A 364 -5.84 -6.64 -12.17
C ILE A 364 -5.78 -7.21 -13.59
N SER A 365 -4.56 -7.53 -14.02
CA SER A 365 -4.31 -8.30 -15.23
C SER A 365 -3.61 -9.60 -14.86
N LEU A 366 -4.10 -10.73 -15.36
CA LEU A 366 -3.36 -12.01 -15.24
C LEU A 366 -2.21 -12.09 -16.25
N GLN A 367 -2.18 -11.18 -17.22
CA GLN A 367 -1.06 -11.02 -18.15
C GLN A 367 0.10 -10.33 -17.42
N GLY A 368 1.32 -10.87 -17.53
CA GLY A 368 2.52 -10.33 -16.90
C GLY A 368 2.89 -10.96 -15.55
N ALA A 369 1.92 -11.57 -14.88
CA ALA A 369 2.10 -12.37 -13.66
C ALA A 369 2.48 -13.81 -13.98
N ASP A 370 3.13 -14.50 -13.03
CA ASP A 370 3.55 -15.88 -13.23
C ASP A 370 2.41 -16.84 -12.89
N ASN A 371 2.05 -17.72 -13.84
CA ASN A 371 1.09 -18.80 -13.59
C ASN A 371 1.78 -19.88 -12.75
N ILE A 372 1.39 -19.98 -11.48
CA ILE A 372 1.98 -20.91 -10.50
C ILE A 372 1.40 -22.32 -10.59
N MET A 373 0.39 -22.55 -11.43
CA MET A 373 -0.23 -23.87 -11.58
C MET A 373 0.80 -24.96 -11.89
N GLY A 374 0.86 -25.98 -11.03
CA GLY A 374 1.78 -27.11 -11.19
C GLY A 374 3.23 -26.82 -10.79
N GLN A 375 3.52 -25.64 -10.27
CA GLN A 375 4.78 -25.33 -9.61
C GLN A 375 4.71 -25.73 -8.13
N ALA A 376 5.84 -26.13 -7.53
CA ALA A 376 5.87 -26.60 -6.14
C ALA A 376 5.26 -25.60 -5.15
N VAL A 377 5.49 -24.30 -5.34
CA VAL A 377 4.91 -23.24 -4.50
C VAL A 377 3.37 -23.28 -4.46
N SER A 378 2.71 -23.78 -5.50
CA SER A 378 1.25 -23.81 -5.54
C SER A 378 0.62 -24.97 -4.74
N TYR A 379 1.37 -26.01 -4.37
CA TYR A 379 0.77 -27.19 -3.71
C TYR A 379 1.65 -27.87 -2.65
N ASP A 380 2.91 -27.49 -2.52
CA ASP A 380 3.88 -28.06 -1.57
C ASP A 380 4.63 -26.92 -0.87
N THR A 381 5.50 -27.29 0.05
CA THR A 381 6.51 -26.39 0.61
C THR A 381 7.63 -26.13 -0.40
N VAL A 382 8.29 -24.98 -0.30
CA VAL A 382 9.46 -24.57 -1.10
C VAL A 382 10.61 -24.15 -0.18
N SER A 383 11.84 -24.26 -0.67
CA SER A 383 13.00 -23.72 0.04
C SER A 383 13.03 -22.21 -0.13
N VAL A 384 13.39 -21.51 0.94
CA VAL A 384 13.53 -20.05 0.98
C VAL A 384 14.95 -19.68 1.41
N ASN A 385 15.37 -18.44 1.20
CA ASN A 385 16.78 -18.06 1.44
C ASN A 385 17.03 -17.62 2.89
N GLU A 386 16.01 -17.09 3.56
CA GLU A 386 16.07 -16.55 4.92
C GLU A 386 15.98 -17.62 6.02
N SER A 387 15.77 -18.90 5.65
CA SER A 387 15.63 -19.98 6.62
C SER A 387 15.92 -21.35 6.01
N ASP A 388 16.42 -22.29 6.83
CA ASP A 388 16.52 -23.71 6.46
C ASP A 388 15.15 -24.41 6.40
N GLN A 389 14.10 -23.79 6.97
CA GLN A 389 12.75 -24.32 6.91
C GLN A 389 12.15 -24.13 5.52
N ARG A 390 11.41 -25.15 5.06
CA ARG A 390 10.60 -25.04 3.85
C ARG A 390 9.25 -24.43 4.19
N LYS A 391 8.75 -23.55 3.33
CA LYS A 391 7.53 -22.75 3.55
C LYS A 391 6.48 -23.04 2.51
N THR A 392 5.20 -22.99 2.87
CA THR A 392 4.10 -22.96 1.89
C THR A 392 4.00 -21.56 1.26
N LEU A 393 3.20 -21.41 0.19
CA LEU A 393 2.91 -20.10 -0.43
C LEU A 393 2.46 -19.07 0.60
N GLU A 394 1.63 -19.48 1.56
CA GLU A 394 1.07 -18.59 2.57
C GLU A 394 2.10 -18.16 3.64
N GLU A 395 3.27 -18.79 3.69
CA GLU A 395 4.36 -18.45 4.62
C GLU A 395 5.50 -17.66 3.93
N VAL A 396 5.55 -17.66 2.59
CA VAL A 396 6.54 -16.90 1.82
C VAL A 396 6.10 -15.44 1.73
N PHE A 397 6.93 -14.52 2.21
CA PHE A 397 6.62 -13.09 2.16
C PHE A 397 6.77 -12.52 0.74
N ASP A 398 7.95 -12.72 0.13
CA ASP A 398 8.23 -12.29 -1.25
C ASP A 398 8.33 -13.50 -2.19
N LEU A 399 7.32 -13.67 -3.04
CA LEU A 399 7.20 -14.83 -3.94
C LEU A 399 8.27 -14.88 -5.02
N ALA A 400 8.92 -13.77 -5.37
CA ALA A 400 9.92 -13.79 -6.43
C ALA A 400 11.19 -14.56 -6.01
N THR A 401 11.41 -14.74 -4.70
CA THR A 401 12.46 -15.60 -4.13
C THR A 401 12.28 -17.08 -4.50
N VAL A 402 11.04 -17.48 -4.81
CA VAL A 402 10.66 -18.86 -5.16
C VAL A 402 10.18 -18.98 -6.61
N GLY A 403 10.49 -17.99 -7.45
CA GLY A 403 10.23 -18.00 -8.89
C GLY A 403 8.80 -17.70 -9.29
N ALA A 404 8.05 -16.96 -8.47
CA ALA A 404 6.69 -16.52 -8.76
C ALA A 404 6.51 -15.02 -8.55
N ARG A 405 5.70 -14.36 -9.37
CA ARG A 405 5.33 -12.96 -9.21
C ARG A 405 3.81 -12.83 -9.06
N PRO A 406 3.32 -12.14 -8.00
CA PRO A 406 1.91 -11.84 -7.84
C PRO A 406 1.35 -11.04 -9.02
N VAL A 407 0.03 -11.01 -9.15
CA VAL A 407 -0.64 -10.12 -10.11
C VAL A 407 -0.41 -8.66 -9.73
N THR A 408 -0.05 -7.84 -10.72
CA THR A 408 -0.03 -6.39 -10.56
C THR A 408 -1.47 -5.88 -10.49
N LYS A 409 -1.76 -4.99 -9.53
CA LYS A 409 -3.10 -4.45 -9.33
C LYS A 409 -3.09 -2.93 -9.35
N HIS A 410 -4.18 -2.30 -9.78
CA HIS A 410 -4.34 -0.85 -9.77
C HIS A 410 -5.58 -0.50 -8.96
N LEU A 411 -5.44 0.33 -7.92
CA LEU A 411 -6.60 0.85 -7.19
C LEU A 411 -7.39 1.77 -8.11
N VAL A 412 -8.65 1.44 -8.37
CA VAL A 412 -9.54 2.20 -9.27
C VAL A 412 -10.73 2.82 -8.54
N PHE A 413 -11.02 2.36 -7.32
CA PHE A 413 -12.01 2.96 -6.43
C PHE A 413 -11.69 2.64 -4.97
N ASN A 414 -11.82 3.64 -4.10
CA ASN A 414 -11.75 3.49 -2.65
C ASN A 414 -12.92 4.24 -1.99
N SER A 415 -13.82 3.51 -1.31
CA SER A 415 -15.01 4.11 -0.70
C SER A 415 -14.70 5.14 0.39
N LEU A 416 -13.50 5.10 0.98
CA LEU A 416 -13.05 6.07 1.97
C LEU A 416 -12.82 7.45 1.35
N THR A 417 -12.37 7.51 0.10
CA THR A 417 -11.91 8.75 -0.55
C THR A 417 -12.74 9.16 -1.76
N ASP A 418 -13.51 8.24 -2.35
CA ASP A 418 -14.10 8.41 -3.69
C ASP A 418 -15.62 8.57 -3.67
N MET A 419 -16.23 8.34 -2.51
CA MET A 419 -17.66 8.55 -2.35
C MET A 419 -18.01 10.03 -2.50
N PRO A 420 -19.12 10.36 -3.19
CA PRO A 420 -19.63 11.73 -3.20
C PRO A 420 -19.83 12.29 -1.78
N GLU A 421 -19.57 13.58 -1.61
CA GLU A 421 -19.70 14.26 -0.32
C GLU A 421 -21.09 14.01 0.31
N GLY A 422 -21.09 13.59 1.58
CA GLY A 422 -22.32 13.29 2.32
C GLY A 422 -22.95 11.92 2.03
N SER A 423 -22.27 11.06 1.28
CA SER A 423 -22.69 9.67 1.04
C SER A 423 -21.67 8.66 1.56
N GLN A 424 -22.12 7.45 1.84
CA GLN A 424 -21.31 6.34 2.33
C GLN A 424 -21.89 5.02 1.82
N LEU A 425 -21.05 4.00 1.64
CA LEU A 425 -21.54 2.64 1.38
C LEU A 425 -22.12 2.03 2.65
N SER A 426 -23.02 1.06 2.47
CA SER A 426 -23.40 0.14 3.53
C SER A 426 -22.23 -0.77 3.89
N ASP A 427 -22.14 -1.17 5.15
CA ASP A 427 -21.16 -2.16 5.60
C ASP A 427 -21.34 -3.48 4.84
N LYS A 428 -20.25 -4.22 4.64
CA LYS A 428 -20.22 -5.55 3.99
C LYS A 428 -20.75 -5.57 2.55
N VAL A 429 -20.22 -4.70 1.70
CA VAL A 429 -20.44 -4.80 0.25
C VAL A 429 -19.81 -6.08 -0.28
N GLU A 430 -20.64 -6.98 -0.81
CA GLU A 430 -20.22 -8.32 -1.28
C GLU A 430 -20.71 -8.63 -2.70
N GLY A 431 -21.73 -7.92 -3.21
CA GLY A 431 -22.15 -8.07 -4.61
C GLY A 431 -21.73 -6.92 -5.52
N LEU A 432 -21.23 -7.24 -6.72
CA LEU A 432 -20.89 -6.29 -7.79
C LEU A 432 -21.59 -6.60 -9.11
N ALA A 433 -22.10 -5.60 -9.81
CA ALA A 433 -22.57 -5.76 -11.19
C ALA A 433 -22.27 -4.52 -12.04
N LEU A 434 -21.52 -4.70 -13.13
CA LEU A 434 -21.31 -3.66 -14.14
C LEU A 434 -22.56 -3.61 -15.04
N LEU A 435 -23.46 -2.65 -14.79
CA LEU A 435 -24.77 -2.56 -15.46
C LEU A 435 -24.64 -2.11 -16.93
N ASP A 436 -23.67 -1.24 -17.19
CA ASP A 436 -23.30 -0.76 -18.50
C ASP A 436 -21.85 -0.23 -18.44
N LYS A 437 -21.36 0.38 -19.51
CA LYS A 437 -19.99 0.93 -19.58
C LYS A 437 -19.68 1.97 -18.51
N THR A 438 -20.70 2.61 -17.96
CA THR A 438 -20.57 3.78 -17.08
C THR A 438 -21.01 3.54 -15.64
N HIS A 439 -21.87 2.55 -15.38
CA HIS A 439 -22.48 2.38 -14.06
C HIS A 439 -22.13 1.05 -13.40
N LEU A 440 -21.56 1.13 -12.20
CA LEU A 440 -21.35 0.00 -11.31
C LEU A 440 -22.45 -0.04 -10.26
N LEU A 441 -23.06 -1.21 -10.08
CA LEU A 441 -23.93 -1.56 -8.97
C LEU A 441 -23.14 -2.30 -7.90
N MET A 442 -23.37 -1.94 -6.65
CA MET A 442 -22.86 -2.56 -5.45
C MET A 442 -24.02 -2.91 -4.52
N ILE A 443 -23.95 -4.03 -3.81
CA ILE A 443 -24.97 -4.43 -2.83
C ILE A 443 -24.29 -5.03 -1.60
N ASN A 444 -24.81 -4.72 -0.41
CA ASN A 444 -24.32 -5.29 0.82
C ASN A 444 -25.02 -6.59 1.21
N ASP A 445 -24.29 -7.49 1.82
CA ASP A 445 -24.89 -8.53 2.64
C ASP A 445 -25.34 -7.94 3.99
N ASN A 446 -26.60 -8.19 4.33
CA ASN A 446 -27.22 -7.65 5.54
C ASN A 446 -27.29 -8.67 6.68
N ASP A 447 -26.67 -9.85 6.53
CA ASP A 447 -26.75 -10.98 7.46
C ASP A 447 -28.20 -11.31 7.88
N PHE A 448 -29.15 -11.23 6.95
CA PHE A 448 -30.59 -11.42 7.19
C PHE A 448 -31.19 -10.49 8.27
N GLY A 449 -30.60 -9.31 8.46
CA GLY A 449 -31.06 -8.31 9.41
C GLY A 449 -30.84 -8.69 10.88
N ILE A 450 -30.03 -9.72 11.16
CA ILE A 450 -29.75 -10.19 12.53
C ILE A 450 -29.18 -9.07 13.42
N ALA A 451 -28.34 -8.21 12.84
CA ALA A 451 -27.78 -7.04 13.52
C ALA A 451 -28.60 -5.75 13.29
N GLY A 452 -29.74 -5.84 12.61
CA GLY A 452 -30.60 -4.71 12.25
C GLY A 452 -30.19 -3.95 10.98
N ALA A 453 -29.23 -4.47 10.22
CA ALA A 453 -28.83 -3.90 8.93
C ALA A 453 -29.87 -4.21 7.83
N GLY A 454 -30.06 -3.25 6.92
CA GLY A 454 -30.88 -3.43 5.72
C GLY A 454 -30.05 -3.82 4.50
N SER A 455 -30.69 -4.42 3.50
CA SER A 455 -30.14 -4.59 2.15
C SER A 455 -30.30 -3.30 1.35
N GLN A 456 -29.19 -2.77 0.84
CA GLN A 456 -29.15 -1.56 0.05
C GLN A 456 -28.34 -1.78 -1.23
N ILE A 457 -28.92 -1.33 -2.35
CA ILE A 457 -28.22 -1.21 -3.62
C ILE A 457 -27.62 0.19 -3.71
N THR A 458 -26.32 0.28 -4.01
CA THR A 458 -25.64 1.52 -4.35
C THR A 458 -25.20 1.49 -5.82
N ILE A 459 -25.52 2.52 -6.60
CA ILE A 459 -25.08 2.66 -7.99
C ILE A 459 -24.22 3.91 -8.15
N LEU A 460 -23.04 3.74 -8.76
CA LEU A 460 -22.06 4.80 -9.01
C LEU A 460 -21.70 4.89 -10.51
N PRO A 461 -21.48 6.10 -11.05
CA PRO A 461 -21.05 6.31 -12.43
C PRO A 461 -19.52 6.17 -12.57
N ILE A 462 -18.98 4.99 -12.23
CA ILE A 462 -17.53 4.71 -12.23
C ILE A 462 -17.09 3.60 -13.19
N GLY A 463 -17.99 3.09 -14.03
CA GLY A 463 -17.72 1.96 -14.94
C GLY A 463 -16.55 2.19 -15.90
N GLU A 464 -16.34 3.42 -16.36
CA GLU A 464 -15.20 3.77 -17.22
C GLU A 464 -13.86 3.63 -16.46
N ARG A 465 -13.82 3.93 -15.15
CA ARG A 465 -12.62 3.74 -14.32
C ARG A 465 -12.20 2.27 -14.21
N LEU A 466 -13.17 1.36 -14.37
CA LEU A 466 -12.96 -0.08 -14.29
C LEU A 466 -12.52 -0.69 -15.62
N THR A 467 -12.80 -0.03 -16.75
CA THR A 467 -12.71 -0.62 -18.09
C THR A 467 -11.74 0.11 -19.02
N GLU A 468 -11.45 1.39 -18.77
CA GLU A 468 -10.58 2.22 -19.59
C GLU A 468 -9.16 2.36 -19.01
N GLY A 469 -8.22 2.77 -19.86
CA GLY A 469 -6.80 2.89 -19.52
C GLY A 469 -6.00 1.61 -19.74
N ASP A 470 -4.68 1.73 -19.63
CA ASP A 470 -3.75 0.63 -19.83
C ASP A 470 -3.90 -0.45 -18.74
N LEU A 471 -3.71 -1.71 -19.13
CA LEU A 471 -3.74 -2.83 -18.19
C LEU A 471 -2.63 -2.68 -17.14
N PRO A 472 -2.90 -3.09 -15.88
CA PRO A 472 -1.87 -3.17 -14.86
C PRO A 472 -0.63 -3.93 -15.34
N THR A 473 0.49 -3.22 -15.39
CA THR A 473 1.78 -3.75 -15.86
C THR A 473 2.88 -3.20 -14.95
N PRO A 474 3.74 -4.04 -14.36
CA PRO A 474 4.80 -3.59 -13.48
C PRO A 474 5.90 -2.87 -14.27
N ILE A 475 6.61 -1.95 -13.63
CA ILE A 475 7.82 -1.36 -14.21
C ILE A 475 9.04 -2.25 -13.94
N LYS A 476 10.07 -2.10 -14.77
CA LYS A 476 11.37 -2.78 -14.62
C LYS A 476 12.51 -1.78 -14.75
N LEU A 477 13.49 -1.87 -13.84
CA LEU A 477 14.75 -1.13 -13.93
C LEU A 477 15.81 -1.97 -14.64
N SER A 478 16.60 -1.33 -15.51
CA SER A 478 17.73 -1.97 -16.19
C SER A 478 18.90 -1.00 -16.29
N VAL A 479 20.09 -1.44 -15.89
CA VAL A 479 21.31 -0.62 -15.98
C VAL A 479 21.65 -0.34 -17.44
N VAL A 480 21.84 0.93 -17.78
CA VAL A 480 22.20 1.41 -19.13
C VAL A 480 23.46 2.27 -19.17
N GLY A 481 23.99 2.69 -18.02
CA GLY A 481 25.30 3.31 -17.91
C GLY A 481 25.75 3.44 -16.46
N ARG A 482 27.05 3.61 -16.27
CA ARG A 482 27.67 3.69 -14.94
C ARG A 482 28.97 4.48 -14.99
N TYR A 483 29.25 5.22 -13.92
CA TYR A 483 30.52 5.86 -13.63
C TYR A 483 31.10 5.31 -12.33
N ASP A 484 32.41 5.09 -12.29
CA ASP A 484 33.17 4.62 -11.14
C ASP A 484 34.36 5.55 -10.90
N SER A 485 34.37 6.23 -9.75
CA SER A 485 35.44 7.17 -9.38
C SER A 485 36.76 6.47 -8.99
N GLY A 486 36.70 5.17 -8.67
CA GLY A 486 37.81 4.40 -8.12
C GLY A 486 38.13 4.69 -6.65
N VAL A 487 37.26 5.43 -5.96
CA VAL A 487 37.34 5.75 -4.51
C VAL A 487 36.25 4.98 -3.79
N TYR A 488 36.59 4.38 -2.65
CA TYR A 488 35.70 3.53 -1.86
C TYR A 488 35.68 4.02 -0.40
N ASP A 489 34.48 4.15 0.18
CA ASP A 489 34.23 4.46 1.60
C ASP A 489 34.79 5.82 2.05
N GLU A 490 34.66 6.83 1.18
CA GLU A 490 35.15 8.19 1.42
C GLU A 490 34.14 9.24 0.89
N SER A 491 32.87 8.89 0.69
CA SER A 491 31.81 9.80 0.19
C SER A 491 32.16 10.50 -1.13
N ALA A 492 32.45 9.68 -2.15
CA ALA A 492 32.88 10.17 -3.47
C ALA A 492 31.73 10.37 -4.48
N ALA A 493 30.50 10.01 -4.10
CA ALA A 493 29.29 10.17 -4.90
C ALA A 493 28.03 10.21 -4.01
N GLU A 494 27.59 11.39 -3.58
CA GLU A 494 26.47 11.54 -2.63
C GLU A 494 25.20 12.06 -3.33
N ILE A 495 25.08 13.38 -3.53
CA ILE A 495 23.90 14.00 -4.16
C ILE A 495 24.11 14.18 -5.67
N VAL A 496 23.08 13.89 -6.47
CA VAL A 496 23.08 14.03 -7.92
C VAL A 496 21.90 14.85 -8.44
N ASP A 497 22.16 15.77 -9.38
CA ASP A 497 21.09 16.43 -10.16
C ASP A 497 21.43 16.50 -11.66
N TYR A 498 20.41 16.71 -12.49
CA TYR A 498 20.46 16.63 -13.94
C TYR A 498 20.10 17.96 -14.61
N HIS A 499 20.98 18.43 -15.48
CA HIS A 499 20.71 19.57 -16.36
C HIS A 499 20.20 19.13 -17.73
N VAL A 500 18.92 19.42 -18.00
CA VAL A 500 18.23 19.07 -19.25
C VAL A 500 18.92 19.64 -20.49
N GLY A 501 19.33 20.92 -20.46
CA GLY A 501 19.87 21.62 -21.63
C GLY A 501 21.17 21.02 -22.14
N SER A 502 22.08 20.66 -21.24
CA SER A 502 23.37 20.04 -21.60
C SER A 502 23.37 18.51 -21.52
N GLN A 503 22.31 17.91 -20.96
CA GLN A 503 22.23 16.48 -20.63
C GLN A 503 23.40 16.02 -19.75
N ARG A 504 23.69 16.77 -18.69
CA ARG A 504 24.79 16.46 -17.76
C ARG A 504 24.29 16.20 -16.36
N LEU A 505 24.96 15.29 -15.67
CA LEU A 505 24.79 15.04 -14.24
C LEU A 505 25.85 15.82 -13.47
N PHE A 506 25.44 16.39 -12.34
CA PHE A 506 26.31 17.02 -11.37
C PHE A 506 26.25 16.19 -10.11
N VAL A 507 27.37 15.60 -9.70
CA VAL A 507 27.47 14.65 -8.60
C VAL A 507 28.40 15.23 -7.54
N VAL A 508 27.94 15.29 -6.28
CA VAL A 508 28.77 15.69 -5.15
C VAL A 508 29.82 14.62 -4.88
N ASN A 509 31.08 15.05 -4.78
CA ASN A 509 32.22 14.25 -4.37
C ASN A 509 32.85 14.95 -3.15
N ALA A 510 32.30 14.72 -1.95
CA ALA A 510 32.74 15.36 -0.73
C ALA A 510 34.20 15.04 -0.40
N ASN A 511 34.67 13.81 -0.68
CA ASN A 511 36.08 13.42 -0.52
C ASN A 511 37.06 14.47 -1.08
N ASN A 512 36.81 14.87 -2.33
CA ASN A 512 37.66 15.80 -3.05
C ASN A 512 37.17 17.25 -2.97
N LYS A 513 36.07 17.52 -2.26
CA LYS A 513 35.42 18.83 -2.10
C LYS A 513 35.02 19.45 -3.45
N LYS A 514 34.52 18.60 -4.38
CA LYS A 514 34.26 18.97 -5.78
C LYS A 514 32.93 18.43 -6.27
N ILE A 515 32.48 18.97 -7.40
CA ILE A 515 31.36 18.40 -8.16
C ILE A 515 31.89 17.73 -9.43
N ASP A 516 31.64 16.44 -9.56
CA ASP A 516 31.89 15.69 -10.78
C ASP A 516 30.79 15.98 -11.80
N VAL A 517 31.18 16.26 -13.05
CA VAL A 517 30.25 16.56 -14.14
C VAL A 517 30.30 15.41 -15.15
N LEU A 518 29.24 14.61 -15.21
CA LEU A 518 29.13 13.43 -16.06
C LEU A 518 28.25 13.72 -17.29
N ASP A 519 28.59 13.14 -18.44
CA ASP A 519 27.85 13.34 -19.70
C ASP A 519 26.84 12.20 -19.96
N LEU A 520 25.55 12.54 -19.87
CA LEU A 520 24.45 11.60 -20.11
C LEU A 520 23.97 11.61 -21.57
N SER A 521 24.44 12.54 -22.41
CA SER A 521 23.90 12.74 -23.77
C SER A 521 24.08 11.54 -24.71
N GLY A 522 25.11 10.73 -24.46
CA GLY A 522 25.45 9.54 -25.24
C GLY A 522 24.95 8.22 -24.67
N ILE A 523 24.11 8.24 -23.64
CA ILE A 523 23.70 7.05 -22.89
C ILE A 523 23.00 6.00 -23.77
N SER A 524 23.26 4.73 -23.50
CA SER A 524 22.64 3.60 -24.20
C SER A 524 21.14 3.48 -23.87
N THR A 525 20.36 2.95 -24.82
CA THR A 525 18.97 2.50 -24.58
C THR A 525 18.85 0.99 -24.38
N THR A 526 19.98 0.28 -24.56
CA THR A 526 20.07 -1.18 -24.44
C THR A 526 20.61 -1.53 -23.07
N ALA A 527 19.84 -2.31 -22.32
CA ALA A 527 20.25 -2.84 -21.02
C ALA A 527 21.56 -3.64 -21.13
N VAL A 528 22.45 -3.45 -20.16
CA VAL A 528 23.68 -4.23 -20.06
C VAL A 528 23.34 -5.65 -19.58
N ALA A 529 23.49 -6.62 -20.48
CA ALA A 529 23.01 -7.98 -20.24
C ALA A 529 23.95 -8.84 -19.36
N VAL A 530 25.22 -8.46 -19.22
CA VAL A 530 26.22 -9.25 -18.48
C VAL A 530 27.03 -8.32 -17.59
N ASP A 531 26.99 -8.59 -16.29
CA ASP A 531 27.79 -7.96 -15.23
C ASP A 531 27.89 -6.42 -15.29
N PRO A 532 26.76 -5.71 -15.11
CA PRO A 532 26.75 -4.25 -15.07
C PRO A 532 27.63 -3.62 -13.97
N THR A 533 28.08 -4.40 -12.99
CA THR A 533 28.94 -3.93 -11.88
C THR A 533 30.33 -3.47 -12.33
N GLN A 534 30.79 -3.89 -13.51
CA GLN A 534 32.10 -3.51 -14.07
C GLN A 534 32.00 -2.38 -15.10
N LEU A 535 30.80 -1.85 -15.32
CA LEU A 535 30.56 -0.79 -16.29
C LEU A 535 31.17 0.54 -15.81
N ASN A 536 31.80 1.27 -16.72
CA ASN A 536 32.33 2.61 -16.50
C ASN A 536 32.32 3.39 -17.83
N ASP A 537 31.13 3.52 -18.42
CA ASP A 537 30.91 4.09 -19.76
C ASP A 537 30.28 5.49 -19.73
N LEU A 538 29.92 5.99 -18.54
CA LEU A 538 29.41 7.33 -18.33
C LEU A 538 30.61 8.31 -18.17
N PRO A 539 30.88 9.20 -19.15
CA PRO A 539 32.13 9.96 -19.15
C PRO A 539 32.14 11.12 -18.13
N LEU A 540 33.20 11.21 -17.33
CA LEU A 540 33.54 12.42 -16.58
C LEU A 540 34.12 13.48 -17.53
N VAL A 541 33.39 14.59 -17.73
CA VAL A 541 33.78 15.65 -18.68
C VAL A 541 34.44 16.85 -18.03
N SER A 542 34.20 17.10 -16.74
CA SER A 542 34.86 18.15 -15.95
C SER A 542 34.60 17.96 -14.46
N THR A 543 35.31 18.71 -13.63
CA THR A 543 35.04 18.85 -12.19
C THR A 543 34.91 20.33 -11.83
N LEU A 544 33.98 20.70 -10.94
CA LEU A 544 33.88 22.06 -10.40
C LEU A 544 34.63 22.13 -9.06
N ASP A 545 35.48 23.15 -8.91
CA ASP A 545 36.32 23.37 -7.72
C ASP A 545 35.92 24.70 -7.10
N ILE A 546 34.98 24.65 -6.15
CA ILE A 546 34.36 25.85 -5.58
C ILE A 546 35.40 26.65 -4.79
N SER A 547 36.34 25.99 -4.10
CA SER A 547 37.43 26.66 -3.38
C SER A 547 38.36 27.44 -4.32
N ALA A 548 38.58 26.96 -5.55
CA ALA A 548 39.31 27.71 -6.56
C ALA A 548 38.52 28.92 -7.10
N ASP A 549 37.21 28.74 -7.33
CA ASP A 549 36.34 29.80 -7.87
C ASP A 549 36.03 30.91 -6.84
N ALA A 550 35.94 30.55 -5.56
CA ALA A 550 35.65 31.43 -4.43
C ALA A 550 36.83 31.55 -3.45
N SER A 551 38.05 31.70 -3.97
CA SER A 551 39.32 31.61 -3.21
C SER A 551 39.52 32.62 -2.06
N SER A 552 38.59 33.56 -1.87
CA SER A 552 38.60 34.48 -0.72
C SER A 552 37.87 33.94 0.51
N LEU A 553 37.18 32.81 0.38
CA LEU A 553 36.40 32.16 1.44
C LEU A 553 37.13 30.92 1.94
N ALA A 554 36.99 30.61 3.22
CA ALA A 554 37.45 29.37 3.82
C ALA A 554 36.30 28.35 3.75
N LEU A 555 36.36 27.47 2.74
CA LEU A 555 35.29 26.53 2.42
C LEU A 555 35.69 25.10 2.80
N GLY A 556 34.73 24.34 3.33
CA GLY A 556 34.82 22.91 3.57
C GLY A 556 34.30 22.10 2.37
N ALA A 557 33.61 21.00 2.63
CA ALA A 557 33.00 20.15 1.61
C ALA A 557 31.80 20.83 0.91
N ALA A 558 31.43 20.29 -0.25
CA ALA A 558 30.13 20.56 -0.84
C ALA A 558 29.21 19.43 -0.41
N ASN A 559 27.99 19.74 0.05
CA ASN A 559 27.08 18.76 0.63
C ASN A 559 25.95 18.41 -0.35
N SER A 560 25.47 19.41 -1.12
CA SER A 560 24.31 19.22 -1.99
C SER A 560 24.37 20.04 -3.27
N VAL A 561 23.68 19.56 -4.30
CA VAL A 561 23.50 20.24 -5.59
C VAL A 561 22.04 20.26 -6.01
N SER A 562 21.62 21.35 -6.66
CA SER A 562 20.32 21.44 -7.30
C SER A 562 20.40 22.24 -8.60
N VAL A 563 19.61 21.84 -9.61
CA VAL A 563 19.55 22.45 -10.94
C VAL A 563 18.14 22.86 -11.29
N HIS A 564 17.96 24.11 -11.74
CA HIS A 564 16.72 24.58 -12.36
C HIS A 564 17.00 25.47 -13.56
N GLY A 565 16.41 25.13 -14.72
CA GLY A 565 16.76 25.76 -15.98
C GLY A 565 18.27 25.69 -16.22
N ASP A 566 18.91 26.83 -16.50
CA ASP A 566 20.36 26.93 -16.68
C ASP A 566 21.11 27.35 -15.39
N LEU A 567 20.50 27.24 -14.20
CA LEU A 567 21.15 27.56 -12.92
C LEU A 567 21.49 26.29 -12.15
N LEU A 568 22.72 26.24 -11.65
CA LEU A 568 23.18 25.26 -10.65
C LEU A 568 23.44 25.99 -9.33
N ALA A 569 22.91 25.44 -8.24
CA ALA A 569 23.21 25.83 -6.87
C ALA A 569 23.95 24.68 -6.17
N ILE A 570 24.98 25.02 -5.40
CA ILE A 570 25.78 24.06 -4.62
C ILE A 570 25.82 24.56 -3.18
N ALA A 571 25.35 23.75 -2.23
CA ALA A 571 25.49 24.02 -0.79
C ALA A 571 26.90 23.63 -0.34
N VAL A 572 27.58 24.53 0.37
CA VAL A 572 28.99 24.38 0.74
C VAL A 572 29.18 24.86 2.18
N GLU A 573 29.66 23.96 3.04
CA GLU A 573 30.01 24.28 4.42
C GLU A 573 31.22 25.22 4.50
N ALA A 574 31.33 25.95 5.60
CA ALA A 574 32.56 26.65 5.93
C ALA A 574 33.62 25.64 6.42
N GLU A 575 34.90 26.02 6.37
CA GLU A 575 35.99 25.17 6.93
C GLU A 575 35.78 24.89 8.43
N ASP A 576 35.14 25.82 9.14
CA ASP A 576 34.57 25.63 10.48
C ASP A 576 33.07 25.36 10.32
N LYS A 577 32.64 24.11 10.54
CA LYS A 577 31.23 23.69 10.34
C LYS A 577 30.23 24.52 11.14
N GLN A 578 30.63 25.02 12.32
CA GLN A 578 29.77 25.85 13.18
C GLN A 578 29.66 27.31 12.71
N ALA A 579 30.42 27.71 11.68
CA ALA A 579 30.30 29.03 11.06
C ALA A 579 29.34 29.01 9.86
N ASN A 580 28.79 30.17 9.50
CA ASN A 580 27.95 30.34 8.32
C ASN A 580 28.62 29.79 7.05
N GLY A 581 27.90 28.95 6.32
CA GLY A 581 28.30 28.43 5.01
C GLY A 581 27.79 29.28 3.85
N PHE A 582 27.84 28.69 2.65
CA PHE A 582 27.54 29.40 1.41
C PHE A 582 26.77 28.53 0.42
N VAL A 583 26.00 29.17 -0.46
CA VAL A 583 25.55 28.58 -1.72
C VAL A 583 26.33 29.17 -2.88
N ALA A 584 27.04 28.34 -3.64
CA ALA A 584 27.73 28.73 -4.86
C ALA A 584 26.82 28.54 -6.08
N PHE A 585 26.67 29.59 -6.90
CA PHE A 585 25.83 29.56 -8.11
C PHE A 585 26.67 29.54 -9.39
N TYR A 586 26.22 28.74 -10.35
CA TYR A 586 26.81 28.61 -11.67
C TYR A 586 25.76 28.75 -12.77
N ASP A 587 26.18 29.33 -13.90
CA ASP A 587 25.39 29.41 -15.14
C ASP A 587 25.79 28.25 -16.08
N LEU A 588 24.78 27.49 -16.50
CA LEU A 588 24.88 26.29 -17.34
C LEU A 588 24.46 26.53 -18.80
N SER A 589 24.11 27.75 -19.19
CA SER A 589 23.64 28.07 -20.56
C SER A 589 24.71 27.88 -21.65
N GLY A 590 25.97 27.67 -21.27
CA GLY A 590 27.10 27.38 -22.15
C GLY A 590 27.55 25.92 -22.10
N ASN A 591 28.63 25.61 -22.83
CA ASN A 591 29.20 24.24 -22.84
C ASN A 591 29.92 23.86 -21.54
N THR A 592 30.15 24.80 -20.63
CA THR A 592 30.84 24.59 -19.36
C THR A 592 30.13 25.43 -18.31
N ALA A 593 29.99 24.89 -17.09
CA ALA A 593 29.46 25.66 -15.97
C ALA A 593 30.36 26.89 -15.71
N ARG A 594 29.74 28.06 -15.50
CA ARG A 594 30.45 29.31 -15.23
C ARG A 594 30.08 29.80 -13.85
N PHE A 595 31.06 29.90 -12.96
CA PHE A 595 30.86 30.47 -11.63
C PHE A 595 30.28 31.88 -11.73
N MET A 596 29.23 32.14 -10.95
CA MET A 596 28.56 33.44 -10.88
C MET A 596 28.96 34.18 -9.61
N LYS A 597 28.67 33.58 -8.45
CA LYS A 597 28.92 34.12 -7.10
C LYS A 597 28.58 33.10 -6.02
N THR A 598 28.97 33.41 -4.79
CA THR A 598 28.45 32.79 -3.58
C THR A 598 27.42 33.70 -2.88
N VAL A 599 26.52 33.10 -2.11
CA VAL A 599 25.59 33.77 -1.19
C VAL A 599 25.77 33.11 0.19
N GLU A 600 26.06 33.92 1.21
CA GLU A 600 26.17 33.45 2.59
C GLU A 600 24.81 32.99 3.14
N VAL A 601 24.80 31.87 3.86
CA VAL A 601 23.62 31.22 4.47
C VAL A 601 23.93 30.84 5.93
N GLY A 602 23.13 29.97 6.55
CA GLY A 602 23.35 29.52 7.93
C GLY A 602 24.55 28.59 8.07
N ALA A 603 24.84 28.16 9.30
CA ALA A 603 25.90 27.19 9.57
C ALA A 603 25.54 25.82 8.99
N LEU A 604 26.55 25.11 8.46
CA LEU A 604 26.42 23.80 7.82
C LEU A 604 25.20 23.69 6.87
N PRO A 605 25.23 24.40 5.71
CA PRO A 605 24.19 24.27 4.71
C PRO A 605 24.27 22.88 4.08
N ASP A 606 23.35 22.03 4.49
CA ASP A 606 23.38 20.62 4.16
C ASP A 606 22.72 20.38 2.80
N MET A 607 21.42 20.64 2.68
CA MET A 607 20.73 20.55 1.40
C MET A 607 20.38 21.89 0.77
N VAL A 608 20.44 21.98 -0.58
CA VAL A 608 19.82 23.06 -1.37
C VAL A 608 18.82 22.50 -2.39
N ALA A 609 17.66 23.14 -2.52
CA ALA A 609 16.65 22.80 -3.50
C ALA A 609 16.05 24.04 -4.18
N PHE A 610 15.94 24.02 -5.52
CA PHE A 610 15.15 25.02 -6.25
C PHE A 610 13.65 24.76 -6.12
N THR A 611 12.84 25.82 -6.01
CA THR A 611 11.39 25.69 -6.17
C THR A 611 11.04 25.21 -7.58
N PRO A 612 9.97 24.40 -7.77
CA PRO A 612 9.55 23.94 -9.10
C PRO A 612 9.37 25.05 -10.15
N ASP A 613 8.95 26.24 -9.72
CA ASP A 613 8.81 27.42 -10.60
C ASP A 613 10.12 28.19 -10.85
N GLY A 614 11.22 27.81 -10.19
CA GLY A 614 12.55 28.40 -10.30
C GLY A 614 12.69 29.78 -9.67
N SER A 615 11.70 30.22 -8.88
CA SER A 615 11.69 31.56 -8.29
C SER A 615 12.55 31.69 -7.03
N MET A 616 12.91 30.58 -6.37
CA MET A 616 13.74 30.57 -5.16
C MET A 616 14.66 29.35 -5.12
N ALA A 617 15.80 29.47 -4.44
CA ALA A 617 16.55 28.35 -3.87
C ALA A 617 16.34 28.35 -2.34
N VAL A 618 16.03 27.19 -1.78
CA VAL A 618 15.78 26.95 -0.36
C VAL A 618 16.90 26.07 0.17
N VAL A 619 17.44 26.40 1.34
CA VAL A 619 18.63 25.77 1.90
C VAL A 619 18.37 25.39 3.35
N ALA A 620 18.56 24.12 3.69
CA ALA A 620 18.54 23.63 5.05
C ALA A 620 19.93 23.87 5.65
N ASN A 621 19.97 24.48 6.83
CA ASN A 621 21.24 24.79 7.50
C ASN A 621 21.17 24.05 8.82
N GLU A 622 21.76 22.86 8.82
CA GLU A 622 21.68 21.83 9.85
C GLU A 622 22.22 22.35 11.17
N ALA A 623 23.37 23.00 11.12
CA ALA A 623 24.02 23.67 12.23
C ALA A 623 24.44 22.74 13.38
N GLU A 624 24.96 21.55 13.07
CA GLU A 624 25.49 20.60 14.05
C GLU A 624 26.42 21.25 15.11
N PRO A 625 26.37 20.78 16.37
CA PRO A 625 27.33 21.15 17.39
C PRO A 625 28.75 20.66 17.05
N ASN A 626 29.76 21.25 17.69
CA ASN A 626 31.12 20.72 17.61
C ASN A 626 31.26 19.43 18.45
N ASP A 627 32.26 18.57 18.19
CA ASP A 627 32.47 17.28 18.90
C ASP A 627 32.43 17.33 20.44
N ASP A 628 32.90 18.43 21.04
CA ASP A 628 32.91 18.64 22.49
C ASP A 628 31.55 19.15 23.04
N TYR A 629 30.56 19.40 22.17
CA TYR A 629 29.24 19.97 22.45
C TYR A 629 29.28 21.35 23.15
N THR A 630 30.33 22.13 22.90
CA THR A 630 30.56 23.44 23.54
C THR A 630 30.12 24.64 22.70
N ASN A 631 29.95 24.43 21.39
CA ASN A 631 29.48 25.40 20.43
C ASN A 631 28.42 24.70 19.57
N ASP A 632 27.18 25.17 19.72
CA ASP A 632 25.97 24.61 19.13
C ASP A 632 25.21 25.78 18.48
N PRO A 633 25.40 26.04 17.17
CA PRO A 633 24.74 27.13 16.47
C PRO A 633 23.22 26.91 16.34
N GLU A 634 22.48 27.93 15.90
CA GLU A 634 21.04 27.77 15.65
C GLU A 634 20.79 27.22 14.24
N GLY A 635 20.08 26.09 14.15
CA GLY A 635 19.55 25.56 12.90
C GLY A 635 18.56 26.53 12.23
N SER A 636 18.53 26.53 10.90
CA SER A 636 17.70 27.48 10.15
C SER A 636 17.44 27.09 8.70
N ILE A 637 16.50 27.79 8.04
CA ILE A 637 16.28 27.68 6.60
C ILE A 637 16.66 29.01 5.93
N SER A 638 17.46 28.94 4.88
CA SER A 638 17.84 30.11 4.08
C SER A 638 17.10 30.11 2.73
N ILE A 639 16.45 31.22 2.40
CA ILE A 639 15.70 31.39 1.15
C ILE A 639 16.38 32.45 0.29
N ILE A 640 16.81 32.06 -0.92
CA ILE A 640 17.51 32.91 -1.89
C ILE A 640 16.58 33.16 -3.08
N PRO A 641 16.01 34.36 -3.24
CA PRO A 641 15.19 34.68 -4.41
C PRO A 641 15.99 34.63 -5.71
N ILE A 642 15.38 34.11 -6.77
CA ILE A 642 15.89 34.13 -8.15
C ILE A 642 15.10 35.17 -8.94
N ILE A 643 15.74 36.30 -9.25
CA ILE A 643 15.10 37.45 -9.87
C ILE A 643 15.64 37.60 -11.29
N ASN A 644 14.78 37.42 -12.29
CA ASN A 644 15.16 37.44 -13.72
C ASN A 644 16.31 36.46 -14.04
N GLY A 645 16.25 35.23 -13.50
CA GLY A 645 17.27 34.20 -13.71
C GLY A 645 18.60 34.50 -13.05
N GLN A 646 18.62 35.37 -12.02
CA GLN A 646 19.82 35.68 -11.25
C GLN A 646 19.53 35.52 -9.76
N PRO A 647 20.39 34.80 -9.01
CA PRO A 647 20.24 34.69 -7.57
C PRO A 647 20.36 36.06 -6.90
N ALA A 648 19.67 36.28 -5.79
CA ALA A 648 19.82 37.48 -4.97
C ALA A 648 21.24 37.58 -4.38
N MET A 649 21.61 38.75 -3.82
CA MET A 649 22.93 38.94 -3.19
C MET A 649 22.98 38.44 -1.74
N SER A 650 21.83 38.17 -1.14
CA SER A 650 21.69 37.75 0.24
C SER A 650 20.52 36.79 0.37
N ALA A 651 20.64 35.80 1.24
CA ALA A 651 19.53 34.96 1.66
C ALA A 651 18.64 35.70 2.67
N LYS A 652 17.42 35.22 2.84
CA LYS A 652 16.60 35.49 4.03
C LYS A 652 16.58 34.24 4.90
N THR A 653 16.92 34.41 6.17
CA THR A 653 16.85 33.34 7.17
C THR A 653 15.44 33.22 7.74
N VAL A 654 14.93 32.01 7.78
CA VAL A 654 13.76 31.57 8.53
C VAL A 654 14.29 30.81 9.75
N SER A 655 13.99 31.31 10.94
CA SER A 655 14.54 30.81 12.20
C SER A 655 13.47 30.10 13.04
N PHE A 656 13.91 29.20 13.92
CA PHE A 656 13.08 28.52 14.91
C PHE A 656 13.02 29.22 16.27
N VAL A 657 13.68 30.38 16.44
CA VAL A 657 13.77 31.08 17.73
C VAL A 657 12.41 31.34 18.38
N ASP A 658 11.35 31.57 17.60
CA ASP A 658 9.99 31.80 18.14
C ASP A 658 9.43 30.59 18.93
N PHE A 659 10.00 29.40 18.75
CA PHE A 659 9.67 28.17 19.46
C PHE A 659 10.52 27.94 20.72
N ASN A 660 11.56 28.74 20.96
CA ASN A 660 12.37 28.65 22.18
C ASN A 660 11.51 28.84 23.43
N VAL A 661 11.90 28.20 24.53
CA VAL A 661 11.20 28.32 25.82
C VAL A 661 11.06 29.80 26.21
N GLY A 662 9.81 30.22 26.47
CA GLY A 662 9.48 31.61 26.80
C GLY A 662 9.20 32.54 25.60
N GLN A 663 9.35 32.05 24.36
CA GLN A 663 8.99 32.79 23.15
C GLN A 663 7.54 32.54 22.73
N SER A 664 7.05 33.34 21.77
CA SER A 664 5.63 33.50 21.49
C SER A 664 4.94 32.25 20.94
N ARG A 665 5.68 31.34 20.29
CA ARG A 665 5.15 30.14 19.62
C ARG A 665 5.57 28.83 20.28
N HIS A 666 6.28 28.87 21.41
CA HIS A 666 6.71 27.66 22.12
C HIS A 666 5.54 26.70 22.42
N GLY A 667 4.37 27.22 22.79
CA GLY A 667 3.19 26.41 23.07
C GLY A 667 2.56 25.72 21.85
N GLU A 668 3.05 25.99 20.64
CA GLU A 668 2.66 25.28 19.41
C GLU A 668 3.51 24.01 19.18
N LEU A 669 4.68 23.89 19.84
CA LEU A 669 5.56 22.75 19.70
C LEU A 669 4.96 21.54 20.43
N SER A 670 4.81 20.42 19.71
CA SER A 670 4.39 19.16 20.32
C SER A 670 5.47 18.62 21.25
N SER A 671 5.09 18.06 22.39
CA SER A 671 6.02 17.36 23.30
C SER A 671 6.60 16.07 22.70
N GLN A 672 6.11 15.63 21.53
CA GLN A 672 6.65 14.49 20.79
C GLN A 672 7.80 14.88 19.85
N VAL A 673 8.06 16.18 19.65
CA VAL A 673 9.28 16.63 18.98
C VAL A 673 10.41 16.52 19.99
N ARG A 674 11.47 15.78 19.65
CA ARG A 674 12.58 15.53 20.56
C ARG A 674 13.43 16.80 20.66
N ILE A 675 13.62 17.30 21.87
CA ILE A 675 14.52 18.42 22.20
C ILE A 675 15.35 17.96 23.40
N PHE A 676 16.62 17.61 23.16
CA PHE A 676 17.40 16.79 24.11
C PHE A 676 18.90 17.13 24.17
N GLY A 677 19.38 18.01 23.31
CA GLY A 677 20.73 18.55 23.30
C GLY A 677 21.09 19.22 24.65
N PRO A 678 22.30 18.99 25.17
CA PRO A 678 22.76 19.54 26.45
C PRO A 678 22.66 21.07 26.55
N ASN A 679 21.66 21.56 27.31
CA ASN A 679 21.38 23.00 27.51
C ASN A 679 21.03 23.76 26.22
N ALA A 680 20.63 23.05 25.16
CA ALA A 680 20.23 23.66 23.90
C ALA A 680 18.90 24.42 24.05
N SER A 681 18.77 25.53 23.33
CA SER A 681 17.45 26.08 23.01
C SER A 681 16.80 25.25 21.90
N VAL A 682 15.48 25.35 21.73
CA VAL A 682 14.79 24.65 20.61
C VAL A 682 15.42 25.00 19.27
N ALA A 683 15.83 26.24 19.04
CA ALA A 683 16.43 26.65 17.78
C ALA A 683 17.85 26.12 17.55
N GLN A 684 18.58 25.77 18.61
CA GLN A 684 19.89 25.09 18.50
C GLN A 684 19.68 23.59 18.28
N ASP A 685 18.71 23.03 19.01
CA ASP A 685 18.41 21.60 18.95
C ASP A 685 17.77 21.15 17.65
N LEU A 686 17.08 22.02 16.92
CA LEU A 686 16.47 21.64 15.65
C LEU A 686 17.50 21.70 14.53
N GLU A 687 17.85 20.54 13.96
CA GLU A 687 18.86 20.35 12.90
C GLU A 687 18.14 20.09 11.56
N PRO A 688 18.03 21.07 10.63
CA PRO A 688 17.38 20.86 9.34
C PRO A 688 18.36 20.35 8.28
N GLU A 689 18.09 19.16 7.74
CA GLU A 689 18.97 18.48 6.78
C GLU A 689 18.36 18.45 5.37
N TYR A 690 17.24 17.76 5.18
CA TYR A 690 16.66 17.52 3.86
C TYR A 690 15.41 18.35 3.54
N ILE A 691 15.23 18.75 2.27
CA ILE A 691 14.12 19.59 1.79
C ILE A 691 13.34 18.92 0.65
N ALA A 692 12.02 18.92 0.78
CA ALA A 692 11.10 18.67 -0.33
C ALA A 692 10.13 19.86 -0.53
N ILE A 693 9.85 20.23 -1.78
CA ILE A 693 9.05 21.42 -2.12
C ILE A 693 7.74 21.01 -2.81
N SER A 694 6.61 21.59 -2.41
CA SER A 694 5.32 21.31 -3.07
C SER A 694 5.34 21.73 -4.54
N SER A 695 4.61 21.02 -5.41
CA SER A 695 4.63 21.28 -6.86
C SER A 695 4.20 22.71 -7.23
N ASP A 696 3.37 23.34 -6.41
CA ASP A 696 2.89 24.72 -6.56
C ASP A 696 3.89 25.77 -6.04
N SER A 697 5.07 25.37 -5.58
CA SER A 697 6.13 26.23 -5.01
C SER A 697 5.70 27.06 -3.80
N SER A 698 4.60 26.69 -3.12
CA SER A 698 4.06 27.46 -1.99
C SER A 698 4.56 26.99 -0.62
N ARG A 699 4.97 25.71 -0.51
CA ARG A 699 5.45 25.07 0.71
C ARG A 699 6.81 24.42 0.49
N ALA A 700 7.67 24.53 1.49
CA ALA A 700 8.79 23.61 1.67
C ALA A 700 8.55 22.78 2.93
N TYR A 701 8.92 21.51 2.88
CA TYR A 701 8.95 20.58 3.99
C TYR A 701 10.41 20.27 4.27
N VAL A 702 10.80 20.30 5.54
CA VAL A 702 12.21 20.13 5.95
C VAL A 702 12.29 19.07 7.03
N ALA A 703 13.07 18.02 6.77
CA ALA A 703 13.34 16.97 7.74
C ALA A 703 14.17 17.54 8.91
N LEU A 704 13.92 17.01 10.10
CA LEU A 704 14.65 17.28 11.34
C LEU A 704 14.91 15.90 11.95
N GLN A 705 15.92 15.19 11.46
CA GLN A 705 16.03 13.73 11.58
C GLN A 705 16.16 13.31 13.05
N GLU A 706 17.12 13.88 13.77
CA GLU A 706 17.39 13.62 15.19
C GLU A 706 16.18 14.01 16.02
N ASN A 707 15.48 15.08 15.64
CA ASN A 707 14.29 15.54 16.36
C ASN A 707 13.05 14.68 16.08
N ASN A 708 13.13 13.74 15.13
CA ASN A 708 12.02 12.92 14.63
C ASN A 708 10.82 13.79 14.23
N ALA A 709 11.08 14.86 13.49
CA ALA A 709 10.08 15.88 13.15
C ALA A 709 10.21 16.43 11.72
N LEU A 710 9.15 17.12 11.28
CA LEU A 710 9.04 17.76 9.98
C LEU A 710 8.64 19.22 10.15
N ALA A 711 9.49 20.15 9.70
CA ALA A 711 9.13 21.56 9.62
C ALA A 711 8.39 21.86 8.31
N GLU A 712 7.22 22.51 8.41
CA GLU A 712 6.48 23.03 7.25
C GLU A 712 6.72 24.53 7.12
N ILE A 713 7.22 24.98 5.97
CA ILE A 713 7.62 26.36 5.69
C ILE A 713 6.69 26.97 4.64
N ASP A 714 6.17 28.16 4.93
CA ASP A 714 5.43 28.97 3.96
C ASP A 714 6.44 29.75 3.12
N LEU A 715 6.59 29.42 1.83
CA LEU A 715 7.56 30.07 0.96
C LEU A 715 7.12 31.47 0.52
N ASN A 716 5.81 31.75 0.50
CA ASN A 716 5.29 33.06 0.14
C ASN A 716 5.52 34.08 1.26
N ASN A 717 5.25 33.66 2.50
CA ASN A 717 5.44 34.51 3.68
C ASN A 717 6.83 34.34 4.33
N GLN A 718 7.57 33.32 3.91
CA GLN A 718 8.92 32.96 4.36
C GLN A 718 8.98 32.86 5.89
N ARG A 719 8.22 31.91 6.43
CA ARG A 719 8.11 31.62 7.87
C ARG A 719 7.74 30.15 8.12
N VAL A 720 8.09 29.63 9.30
CA VAL A 720 7.60 28.33 9.77
C VAL A 720 6.08 28.38 9.99
N ILE A 721 5.36 27.41 9.46
CA ILE A 721 3.93 27.19 9.69
C ILE A 721 3.75 26.35 10.93
N ALA A 722 4.38 25.17 10.97
CA ALA A 722 4.28 24.19 12.04
C ALA A 722 5.53 23.29 12.05
N ILE A 723 5.76 22.64 13.19
CA ILE A 723 6.73 21.55 13.34
C ILE A 723 5.91 20.34 13.76
N HIS A 724 5.85 19.33 12.90
CA HIS A 724 5.03 18.14 13.09
C HIS A 724 5.92 17.00 13.60
N PRO A 725 5.60 16.34 14.72
CA PRO A 725 6.30 15.13 15.11
C PRO A 725 5.91 13.97 14.18
N PHE A 726 6.84 13.08 13.84
CA PHE A 726 6.51 11.86 13.11
C PHE A 726 5.90 10.76 14.00
N GLY A 727 6.06 10.87 15.33
CA GLY A 727 5.63 9.83 16.27
C GLY A 727 6.53 8.61 16.20
N VAL A 728 6.01 7.43 16.59
CA VAL A 728 6.81 6.20 16.69
C VAL A 728 6.07 5.00 16.09
N LYS A 729 6.83 4.01 15.64
CA LYS A 729 6.34 2.74 15.09
C LYS A 729 6.36 1.64 16.15
N ASP A 730 5.19 1.06 16.43
CA ASP A 730 5.05 -0.01 17.44
C ASP A 730 5.54 -1.37 16.91
N TYR A 731 6.66 -1.86 17.44
CA TYR A 731 7.22 -3.18 17.11
C TYR A 731 6.54 -4.34 17.85
N GLY A 732 5.54 -4.07 18.70
CA GLY A 732 4.65 -5.06 19.27
C GLY A 732 3.60 -5.61 18.28
N LEU A 733 3.38 -4.93 17.15
CA LEU A 733 2.45 -5.36 16.10
C LEU A 733 3.10 -6.38 15.16
N SER A 734 2.34 -7.39 14.71
CA SER A 734 2.86 -8.44 13.81
C SER A 734 3.33 -7.90 12.46
N VAL A 735 2.64 -6.88 11.94
CA VAL A 735 3.03 -6.23 10.67
C VAL A 735 4.35 -5.48 10.77
N ASN A 736 4.75 -5.07 11.98
CA ASN A 736 5.95 -4.29 12.28
C ASN A 736 7.03 -5.12 12.98
N ALA A 737 6.93 -6.46 12.96
CA ALA A 737 7.95 -7.31 13.57
C ALA A 737 9.33 -7.00 12.98
N ILE A 738 10.37 -7.02 13.81
CA ILE A 738 11.75 -6.73 13.39
C ILE A 738 12.67 -7.90 13.73
N ASP A 739 13.75 -8.00 12.97
CA ASP A 739 14.93 -8.75 13.38
C ASP A 739 15.85 -7.82 14.18
N ALA A 740 16.04 -8.10 15.46
CA ALA A 740 16.59 -7.13 16.43
C ALA A 740 17.98 -7.51 16.97
N SER A 741 18.52 -8.68 16.60
CA SER A 741 19.78 -9.19 17.13
C SER A 741 20.74 -9.50 15.99
N ASP A 742 22.03 -9.28 16.22
CA ASP A 742 23.15 -9.75 15.38
C ASP A 742 23.89 -10.95 16.03
N LYS A 743 23.23 -11.65 16.98
CA LYS A 743 23.84 -12.73 17.80
C LYS A 743 23.04 -14.03 17.86
N ASP A 744 21.79 -14.07 17.42
CA ASP A 744 21.00 -15.31 17.42
C ASP A 744 21.37 -16.25 16.25
N GLY A 745 22.08 -15.72 15.25
CA GLY A 745 22.59 -16.47 14.11
C GLY A 745 21.53 -16.88 13.11
N ALA A 746 20.38 -16.19 13.09
CA ALA A 746 19.27 -16.47 12.18
C ALA A 746 18.49 -15.20 11.84
N VAL A 747 17.87 -15.16 10.65
CA VAL A 747 16.92 -14.09 10.35
C VAL A 747 15.64 -14.29 11.17
N ASN A 748 15.39 -13.44 12.16
CA ASN A 748 14.39 -13.72 13.20
C ASN A 748 13.43 -12.55 13.49
N PHE A 749 12.45 -12.39 12.60
CA PHE A 749 11.40 -11.38 12.78
C PHE A 749 10.47 -11.70 13.96
N SER A 750 10.59 -10.90 15.03
CA SER A 750 9.84 -11.03 16.26
C SER A 750 9.10 -9.74 16.64
N ARG A 751 8.09 -9.88 17.51
CA ARG A 751 7.34 -8.74 18.06
C ARG A 751 7.90 -8.39 19.43
N TYR A 752 8.04 -7.10 19.69
CA TYR A 752 8.57 -6.59 20.95
C TYR A 752 7.65 -5.50 21.54
N PRO A 753 6.51 -5.88 22.17
CA PRO A 753 5.65 -4.90 22.84
C PRO A 753 6.39 -4.11 23.91
N GLY A 754 6.27 -2.79 23.91
CA GLY A 754 7.06 -1.90 24.77
C GLY A 754 8.39 -1.44 24.15
N VAL A 755 8.60 -1.74 22.86
CA VAL A 755 9.71 -1.25 22.04
C VAL A 755 9.13 -0.59 20.79
N VAL A 756 9.66 0.56 20.42
CA VAL A 756 9.19 1.33 19.26
C VAL A 756 10.38 1.86 18.45
N GLY A 757 10.19 2.05 17.14
CA GLY A 757 11.15 2.73 16.27
C GLY A 757 10.75 4.19 16.03
N MET A 758 11.72 5.10 16.06
CA MET A 758 11.52 6.49 15.67
C MET A 758 11.63 6.61 14.14
N TYR A 759 10.79 7.42 13.49
CA TYR A 759 10.80 7.48 12.01
C TYR A 759 12.05 8.15 11.45
N GLN A 760 12.49 9.27 12.03
CA GLN A 760 13.80 9.90 11.76
C GLN A 760 14.25 9.80 10.31
N PRO A 761 13.57 10.51 9.40
CA PRO A 761 13.88 10.36 8.00
C PRO A 761 15.05 11.22 7.57
N ASP A 762 15.96 10.60 6.83
CA ASP A 762 16.99 11.27 6.05
C ASP A 762 16.33 11.96 4.85
N THR A 763 16.06 11.20 3.78
CA THR A 763 15.54 11.81 2.57
C THR A 763 14.02 11.91 2.64
N ILE A 764 13.52 13.10 2.27
CA ILE A 764 12.09 13.35 2.01
C ILE A 764 11.83 13.76 0.57
N ALA A 765 10.67 13.41 0.05
CA ALA A 765 10.18 13.80 -1.27
C ALA A 765 8.73 14.26 -1.21
N THR A 766 8.29 15.06 -2.17
CA THR A 766 6.89 15.50 -2.28
C THR A 766 6.19 14.86 -3.48
N MET A 767 4.91 14.55 -3.31
CA MET A 767 4.01 14.23 -4.41
C MET A 767 2.66 14.92 -4.24
N ASP A 768 1.91 15.06 -5.33
CA ASP A 768 0.55 15.57 -5.28
C ASP A 768 -0.47 14.43 -5.32
N TYR A 769 -1.39 14.45 -4.36
CA TYR A 769 -2.54 13.58 -4.36
C TYR A 769 -3.81 14.41 -4.27
N ARG A 770 -4.58 14.44 -5.38
CA ARG A 770 -5.84 15.18 -5.50
C ARG A 770 -5.71 16.68 -5.16
N GLY A 771 -4.59 17.28 -5.58
CA GLY A 771 -4.29 18.69 -5.35
C GLY A 771 -3.88 19.01 -3.92
N LYS A 772 -3.53 18.00 -3.12
CA LYS A 772 -2.90 18.17 -1.81
C LYS A 772 -1.46 17.65 -1.87
N PRO A 773 -0.48 18.41 -1.35
CA PRO A 773 0.88 17.92 -1.20
C PRO A 773 0.91 16.82 -0.14
N LEU A 774 1.63 15.75 -0.46
CA LEU A 774 2.03 14.68 0.44
C LEU A 774 3.55 14.69 0.56
N VAL A 775 4.05 14.25 1.70
CA VAL A 775 5.49 14.06 1.94
C VAL A 775 5.74 12.57 2.07
N LEU A 776 6.70 12.04 1.31
CA LEU A 776 7.24 10.71 1.50
C LEU A 776 8.54 10.82 2.29
N SER A 777 8.84 9.85 3.14
CA SER A 777 10.03 9.85 3.99
C SER A 777 10.71 8.47 4.00
N ALA A 778 12.03 8.44 3.84
CA ALA A 778 12.87 7.26 4.01
C ALA A 778 13.34 7.22 5.46
N ASN A 779 12.90 6.24 6.25
CA ASN A 779 12.97 6.26 7.70
C ASN A 779 14.22 5.52 8.21
N GLU A 780 15.37 6.13 7.95
CA GLU A 780 16.70 5.55 8.18
C GLU A 780 17.03 5.45 9.68
N GLY A 781 16.98 6.59 10.38
CA GLY A 781 17.38 6.74 11.77
C GLY A 781 18.77 7.36 11.91
N ASP A 782 18.92 8.36 12.76
CA ASP A 782 20.25 8.76 13.21
C ASP A 782 20.27 9.20 14.68
N ALA A 783 21.44 9.13 15.30
CA ALA A 783 21.64 9.40 16.71
C ALA A 783 22.60 10.58 16.90
N ARG A 784 22.37 11.38 17.95
CA ARG A 784 23.44 12.30 18.39
C ARG A 784 24.49 11.54 19.19
N ASP A 785 25.61 11.20 18.53
CA ASP A 785 26.75 10.51 19.13
C ASP A 785 28.06 11.29 18.93
N TYR A 786 28.32 12.23 19.84
CA TYR A 786 29.51 13.07 19.88
C TYR A 786 30.42 12.70 21.06
N SER A 787 31.70 13.07 20.99
CA SER A 787 32.65 12.84 22.09
C SER A 787 32.22 13.50 23.41
N GLY A 788 31.57 14.66 23.34
CA GLY A 788 31.06 15.42 24.49
C GLY A 788 29.66 15.01 24.97
N PHE A 789 28.88 14.32 24.13
CA PHE A 789 27.50 13.91 24.42
C PHE A 789 27.08 12.78 23.49
N SER A 790 26.51 11.72 24.07
CA SER A 790 25.94 10.62 23.31
C SER A 790 24.62 10.21 23.95
N GLU A 791 23.59 10.10 23.13
CA GLU A 791 22.32 9.51 23.54
C GLU A 791 22.21 8.00 23.26
N GLU A 792 23.17 7.43 22.55
CA GLU A 792 23.14 6.03 22.15
C GLU A 792 23.62 5.09 23.27
N GLN A 793 22.80 4.10 23.60
CA GLN A 793 23.19 2.96 24.43
C GLN A 793 22.64 1.65 23.82
N ARG A 794 23.09 0.50 24.33
CA ARG A 794 22.42 -0.78 24.06
C ARG A 794 21.28 -1.00 25.05
N ALA A 795 20.26 -1.75 24.66
CA ALA A 795 19.16 -2.08 25.55
C ALA A 795 19.61 -2.84 26.82
N GLU A 796 20.67 -3.68 26.73
CA GLU A 796 21.25 -4.37 27.88
C GLU A 796 21.87 -3.39 28.89
N ASP A 797 22.49 -2.31 28.40
CA ASP A 797 23.09 -1.28 29.24
C ASP A 797 22.03 -0.50 30.01
N LEU A 798 20.83 -0.30 29.44
CA LEU A 798 19.70 0.31 30.17
C LEU A 798 19.32 -0.52 31.40
N VAL A 799 19.42 -1.84 31.32
CA VAL A 799 19.13 -2.72 32.45
C VAL A 799 20.27 -2.69 33.47
N ASP A 800 21.52 -2.79 32.99
CA ASP A 800 22.71 -2.80 33.85
C ASP A 800 22.88 -1.48 34.62
N ASP A 801 22.51 -0.35 34.00
CA ASP A 801 22.53 0.98 34.61
C ASP A 801 21.27 1.29 35.44
N ASN A 802 20.31 0.36 35.56
CA ASN A 802 19.02 0.56 36.24
C ASN A 802 18.25 1.77 35.67
N LYS A 803 18.23 1.90 34.35
CA LYS A 803 17.52 2.91 33.57
C LYS A 803 16.30 2.37 32.81
N LEU A 804 16.06 1.06 32.80
CA LEU A 804 14.83 0.47 32.22
C LEU A 804 13.85 0.11 33.34
N ASP A 805 12.59 0.53 33.23
CA ASP A 805 11.55 0.13 34.18
C ASP A 805 11.41 -1.40 34.18
N ALA A 806 11.47 -1.99 35.37
CA ALA A 806 11.23 -3.41 35.62
C ALA A 806 9.82 -3.88 35.16
N THR A 807 8.87 -2.97 34.93
CA THR A 807 7.54 -3.30 34.38
C THR A 807 7.49 -3.37 32.85
N ASN A 808 8.52 -2.89 32.14
CA ASN A 808 8.59 -2.99 30.67
C ASN A 808 8.45 -4.47 30.24
N PRO A 809 7.55 -4.81 29.28
CA PRO A 809 7.32 -6.20 28.87
C PRO A 809 8.55 -6.89 28.28
N GLN A 810 9.54 -6.14 27.80
CA GLN A 810 10.81 -6.61 27.27
C GLN A 810 11.99 -6.52 28.24
N PHE A 811 11.79 -6.22 29.53
CA PHE A 811 12.89 -6.13 30.49
C PHE A 811 13.83 -7.36 30.46
N ALA A 812 13.27 -8.57 30.40
CA ALA A 812 14.05 -9.80 30.30
C ALA A 812 14.72 -9.99 28.92
N ALA A 813 14.06 -9.56 27.84
CA ALA A 813 14.62 -9.65 26.49
C ALA A 813 15.75 -8.63 26.27
N ALA A 814 15.70 -7.48 26.95
CA ALA A 814 16.77 -6.49 26.99
C ALA A 814 18.04 -7.00 27.67
N GLN A 815 17.96 -8.04 28.51
CA GLN A 815 19.14 -8.67 29.11
C GLN A 815 19.79 -9.74 28.22
N ASP A 816 19.16 -10.08 27.09
CA ASP A 816 19.57 -11.19 26.23
C ASP A 816 20.11 -10.68 24.90
N SER A 817 21.40 -10.93 24.66
CA SER A 817 22.06 -10.53 23.42
C SER A 817 21.49 -11.22 22.18
N GLU A 818 20.88 -12.40 22.32
CA GLU A 818 20.19 -13.12 21.23
C GLU A 818 18.77 -12.57 20.98
N LEU A 819 18.30 -11.61 21.78
CA LEU A 819 17.05 -10.87 21.59
C LEU A 819 17.36 -9.37 21.38
N ILE A 820 16.69 -8.47 22.10
CA ILE A 820 16.88 -7.03 21.91
C ILE A 820 18.05 -6.47 22.70
N GLY A 821 18.77 -7.24 23.52
CA GLY A 821 19.78 -6.70 24.41
C GLY A 821 20.87 -5.89 23.71
N ARG A 822 21.17 -6.24 22.45
CA ARG A 822 22.14 -5.51 21.65
C ARG A 822 21.55 -4.35 20.85
N LEU A 823 20.23 -4.24 20.77
CA LEU A 823 19.56 -3.18 20.02
C LEU A 823 20.03 -1.81 20.49
N LYS A 824 20.47 -0.96 19.55
CA LYS A 824 20.82 0.44 19.82
C LYS A 824 19.56 1.27 20.07
N VAL A 825 19.60 2.03 21.16
CA VAL A 825 18.46 2.75 21.73
C VAL A 825 18.89 4.11 22.25
N THR A 826 17.94 5.03 22.38
CA THR A 826 18.19 6.36 22.97
C THR A 826 17.97 6.34 24.48
N THR A 827 18.76 7.14 25.21
CA THR A 827 18.56 7.41 26.65
C THR A 827 17.69 8.62 26.93
N GLU A 828 17.33 9.39 25.91
CA GLU A 828 16.74 10.73 26.07
C GLU A 828 15.23 10.75 25.94
N THR A 829 14.62 9.64 25.52
CA THR A 829 13.16 9.50 25.42
C THR A 829 12.71 8.12 25.91
N GLY A 830 11.41 7.99 26.19
CA GLY A 830 10.82 6.73 26.65
C GLY A 830 10.43 6.70 28.13
N ASP A 831 10.82 7.70 28.92
CA ASP A 831 10.32 7.96 30.28
C ASP A 831 8.95 8.65 30.18
N THR A 832 7.87 7.90 30.40
CA THR A 832 6.48 8.37 30.22
C THR A 832 5.84 8.88 31.50
N ASP A 833 6.38 8.54 32.67
CA ASP A 833 5.86 8.97 33.97
C ASP A 833 6.76 9.96 34.73
N GLN A 834 7.93 10.26 34.18
CA GLN A 834 8.94 11.22 34.63
C GLN A 834 9.60 10.85 35.96
N ASP A 835 9.75 9.56 36.26
CA ASP A 835 10.44 9.08 37.46
C ASP A 835 11.96 8.87 37.26
N GLY A 836 12.43 8.97 36.01
CA GLY A 836 13.84 8.92 35.62
C GLY A 836 14.32 7.58 35.09
N ASP A 837 13.45 6.58 34.92
CA ASP A 837 13.70 5.38 34.13
C ASP A 837 12.85 5.33 32.84
N ILE A 838 13.21 4.43 31.93
CA ILE A 838 12.60 4.28 30.61
C ILE A 838 11.47 3.26 30.71
N ASP A 839 10.24 3.68 30.40
CA ASP A 839 9.07 2.81 30.29
C ASP A 839 8.97 2.12 28.93
N ILE A 840 9.36 2.84 27.86
CA ILE A 840 9.26 2.39 26.47
C ILE A 840 10.62 2.54 25.80
N ILE A 841 11.14 1.44 25.28
CA ILE A 841 12.44 1.45 24.60
C ILE A 841 12.28 2.05 23.21
N HIS A 842 13.05 3.09 22.91
CA HIS A 842 13.06 3.76 21.61
C HIS A 842 14.32 3.38 20.82
N ASN A 843 14.16 2.78 19.65
CA ASN A 843 15.21 2.45 18.69
C ASN A 843 15.27 3.49 17.56
N TYR A 844 16.49 3.74 17.04
CA TYR A 844 16.72 4.62 15.91
C TYR A 844 16.20 4.00 14.61
N GLY A 845 15.52 4.81 13.81
CA GLY A 845 14.95 4.39 12.54
C GLY A 845 13.72 3.49 12.67
N ALA A 846 12.78 3.67 11.75
CA ALA A 846 11.57 2.83 11.67
C ALA A 846 11.70 1.69 10.64
N ARG A 847 12.86 1.63 9.96
CA ARG A 847 13.24 0.59 8.98
C ARG A 847 12.21 0.44 7.86
N SER A 848 11.63 1.57 7.43
CA SER A 848 10.53 1.66 6.48
C SER A 848 10.61 2.92 5.62
N PHE A 849 9.66 3.09 4.71
CA PHE A 849 9.31 4.42 4.21
C PHE A 849 7.84 4.73 4.55
N SER A 850 7.51 6.02 4.64
CA SER A 850 6.18 6.49 5.02
C SER A 850 5.64 7.55 4.07
N ILE A 851 4.31 7.74 4.06
CA ILE A 851 3.61 8.82 3.35
C ILE A 851 2.80 9.65 4.36
N TRP A 852 2.96 10.97 4.32
CA TRP A 852 2.42 11.91 5.28
C TRP A 852 1.57 12.99 4.62
N GLN A 853 0.56 13.46 5.34
CA GLN A 853 -0.23 14.64 5.01
C GLN A 853 -0.39 15.50 6.26
N GLU A 854 0.12 16.74 6.23
CA GLU A 854 -0.02 17.70 7.35
C GLU A 854 0.37 17.08 8.71
N GLY A 855 1.50 16.36 8.74
CA GLY A 855 1.99 15.68 9.95
C GLY A 855 1.29 14.37 10.33
N LYS A 856 0.31 13.91 9.55
CA LYS A 856 -0.39 12.63 9.78
C LYS A 856 0.08 11.56 8.81
N GLN A 857 0.43 10.38 9.34
CA GLN A 857 0.84 9.24 8.52
C GLN A 857 -0.37 8.63 7.80
N LEU A 858 -0.36 8.67 6.46
CA LEU A 858 -1.33 7.98 5.61
C LEU A 858 -0.94 6.52 5.36
N PHE A 859 0.36 6.24 5.30
CA PHE A 859 0.93 4.93 5.00
C PHE A 859 2.32 4.75 5.64
N ASP A 860 2.65 3.52 6.01
CA ASP A 860 3.99 3.05 6.39
C ASP A 860 4.21 1.69 5.71
N SER A 861 5.43 1.42 5.21
CA SER A 861 5.76 0.14 4.57
C SER A 861 5.93 -1.02 5.54
N HIS A 862 5.66 -0.81 6.83
CA HIS A 862 5.70 -1.84 7.87
C HIS A 862 7.04 -2.59 7.86
N SER A 863 7.05 -3.92 7.97
CA SER A 863 8.26 -4.73 7.86
C SER A 863 8.59 -5.14 6.42
N ASP A 864 7.99 -4.51 5.39
CA ASP A 864 8.18 -4.91 3.98
C ASP A 864 9.65 -4.93 3.61
N ILE A 865 10.37 -3.83 3.86
CA ILE A 865 11.79 -3.68 3.48
C ILE A 865 12.61 -4.83 4.08
N GLY A 866 12.55 -5.02 5.41
CA GLY A 866 13.30 -6.08 6.07
C GLY A 866 12.92 -7.49 5.61
N ARG A 867 11.62 -7.78 5.45
CA ARG A 867 11.17 -9.12 5.06
C ARG A 867 11.48 -9.45 3.60
N ILE A 868 11.40 -8.47 2.70
CA ILE A 868 11.76 -8.61 1.29
C ILE A 868 13.26 -8.84 1.17
N THR A 869 14.09 -7.99 1.78
CA THR A 869 15.54 -8.16 1.68
C THR A 869 16.02 -9.45 2.33
N ALA A 870 15.44 -9.85 3.47
CA ALA A 870 15.68 -11.16 4.08
C ALA A 870 15.42 -12.29 3.08
N GLY A 871 14.25 -12.30 2.43
CA GLY A 871 13.90 -13.32 1.45
C GLY A 871 14.81 -13.33 0.22
N ARG A 872 15.25 -12.15 -0.23
CA ARG A 872 16.09 -12.00 -1.44
C ARG A 872 17.56 -12.33 -1.18
N LEU A 873 18.07 -11.97 -0.01
CA LEU A 873 19.50 -12.01 0.31
C LEU A 873 19.89 -13.16 1.22
N GLY A 874 18.95 -13.73 1.97
CA GLY A 874 19.21 -14.79 2.94
C GLY A 874 20.31 -14.41 3.91
N LYS A 875 21.40 -15.17 3.93
CA LYS A 875 22.57 -14.93 4.79
C LYS A 875 23.26 -13.57 4.61
N ASP A 876 23.01 -12.84 3.52
CA ASP A 876 23.62 -11.54 3.25
C ASP A 876 22.70 -10.37 3.69
N PHE A 877 21.52 -10.68 4.23
CA PHE A 877 20.59 -9.73 4.87
C PHE A 877 21.30 -8.88 5.92
N ASN A 878 21.01 -7.58 5.97
CA ASN A 878 21.57 -6.64 6.96
C ASN A 878 23.11 -6.74 7.14
N GLY A 879 23.85 -6.93 6.04
CA GLY A 879 25.31 -7.04 6.07
C GLY A 879 25.83 -8.34 6.72
N GLY A 880 25.08 -9.43 6.55
CA GLY A 880 25.33 -10.67 7.27
C GLY A 880 24.88 -10.57 8.71
N ASP A 881 23.70 -10.00 8.91
CA ASP A 881 22.98 -9.80 10.17
C ASP A 881 23.58 -8.75 11.12
N LYS A 882 24.71 -8.15 10.76
CA LYS A 882 25.46 -7.19 11.59
C LYS A 882 24.80 -5.84 11.78
N ARG A 883 23.68 -5.57 11.09
CA ARG A 883 22.90 -4.33 11.21
C ARG A 883 21.53 -4.57 11.86
N SER A 884 21.17 -5.80 12.20
CA SER A 884 19.88 -6.14 12.82
C SER A 884 19.75 -5.55 14.24
N ASP A 885 20.84 -5.43 14.98
CA ASP A 885 20.90 -4.75 16.28
C ASP A 885 20.97 -3.21 16.18
N ASP A 886 20.95 -2.65 14.96
CA ASP A 886 21.09 -1.20 14.73
C ASP A 886 19.86 -0.65 13.96
N LYS A 887 20.07 -0.06 12.77
CA LYS A 887 19.04 0.54 11.91
C LYS A 887 18.54 -0.43 10.80
N GLY A 888 19.03 -1.67 10.79
CA GLY A 888 18.59 -2.72 9.87
C GLY A 888 19.01 -2.47 8.42
N ALA A 889 18.03 -2.20 7.55
CA ALA A 889 18.28 -2.05 6.12
C ALA A 889 18.71 -0.63 5.72
N GLU A 890 18.46 0.37 6.58
CA GLU A 890 18.77 1.80 6.40
C GLU A 890 18.18 2.38 5.10
N PRO A 891 16.84 2.59 5.03
CA PRO A 891 16.21 3.29 3.91
C PRO A 891 16.63 4.76 3.93
N GLU A 892 17.51 5.12 3.01
CA GLU A 892 18.26 6.38 3.02
C GLU A 892 17.77 7.32 1.92
N ALA A 893 18.12 6.99 0.68
CA ALA A 893 17.77 7.78 -0.48
C ALA A 893 16.31 7.60 -0.89
N LEU A 894 15.64 8.68 -1.30
CA LEU A 894 14.27 8.62 -1.81
C LEU A 894 14.02 9.61 -2.96
N THR A 895 13.39 9.13 -4.02
CA THR A 895 12.87 9.99 -5.09
C THR A 895 11.53 9.48 -5.62
N VAL A 896 10.78 10.35 -6.27
CA VAL A 896 9.48 10.02 -6.88
C VAL A 896 9.48 10.34 -8.38
N GLY A 897 8.79 9.50 -9.15
CA GLY A 897 8.68 9.66 -10.60
C GLY A 897 7.31 9.28 -11.13
N VAL A 898 6.81 10.02 -12.11
CA VAL A 898 5.54 9.70 -12.79
C VAL A 898 5.83 8.97 -14.10
N ILE A 899 5.28 7.76 -14.24
CA ILE A 899 5.40 6.91 -15.42
C ILE A 899 4.00 6.48 -15.84
N ASN A 900 3.57 6.89 -17.03
CA ASN A 900 2.25 6.59 -17.59
C ASN A 900 1.09 6.85 -16.60
N ASN A 901 1.08 8.07 -16.04
CA ASN A 901 0.10 8.56 -15.06
C ASN A 901 0.07 7.81 -13.72
N ARG A 902 1.08 7.00 -13.43
CA ARG A 902 1.27 6.39 -12.11
C ARG A 902 2.49 6.97 -11.43
N THR A 903 2.40 7.21 -10.14
CA THR A 903 3.49 7.76 -9.33
C THR A 903 4.21 6.60 -8.65
N TYR A 904 5.52 6.52 -8.84
CA TYR A 904 6.37 5.52 -8.22
C TYR A 904 7.33 6.18 -7.24
N ALA A 905 7.52 5.55 -6.08
CA ALA A 905 8.59 5.87 -5.15
C ALA A 905 9.75 4.88 -5.37
N PHE A 906 10.96 5.41 -5.41
CA PHE A 906 12.21 4.66 -5.43
C PHE A 906 12.90 4.93 -4.10
N VAL A 907 13.17 3.87 -3.32
CA VAL A 907 13.79 3.95 -2.00
C VAL A 907 15.12 3.20 -2.03
N GLY A 908 16.23 3.89 -1.83
CA GLY A 908 17.57 3.33 -1.72
C GLY A 908 17.81 2.79 -0.31
N LEU A 909 18.53 1.67 -0.21
CA LEU A 909 18.88 1.05 1.06
C LEU A 909 20.39 1.09 1.25
N GLU A 910 20.89 1.84 2.22
CA GLU A 910 22.32 2.13 2.35
C GLU A 910 23.11 0.88 2.79
N ARG A 911 22.65 0.16 3.82
CA ARG A 911 23.32 -1.09 4.26
C ARG A 911 22.99 -2.31 3.44
N THR A 912 21.73 -2.44 3.05
CA THR A 912 21.31 -3.63 2.33
C THR A 912 21.61 -3.53 0.83
N ASN A 913 21.89 -2.32 0.35
CA ASN A 913 22.11 -1.96 -1.05
C ASN A 913 20.84 -2.15 -1.88
N GLY A 914 20.85 -1.56 -3.08
CA GLY A 914 19.76 -1.70 -4.04
C GLY A 914 18.60 -0.74 -3.78
N ILE A 915 17.59 -0.86 -4.63
CA ILE A 915 16.48 0.08 -4.77
C ILE A 915 15.18 -0.69 -4.65
N MET A 916 14.36 -0.30 -3.69
CA MET A 916 12.96 -0.73 -3.58
C MET A 916 12.08 0.16 -4.45
N ILE A 917 11.09 -0.45 -5.12
CA ILE A 917 10.16 0.25 -5.99
C ILE A 917 8.75 0.03 -5.48
N TYR A 918 8.01 1.13 -5.30
CA TYR A 918 6.61 1.10 -4.90
C TYR A 918 5.73 1.93 -5.84
N ASP A 919 4.58 1.41 -6.28
CA ASP A 919 3.50 2.26 -6.83
C ASP A 919 2.82 2.96 -5.65
N VAL A 920 2.91 4.28 -5.61
CA VAL A 920 2.36 5.16 -4.56
C VAL A 920 1.30 6.12 -5.12
N THR A 921 0.73 5.81 -6.30
CA THR A 921 -0.27 6.64 -6.98
C THR A 921 -1.45 7.00 -6.06
N ASP A 922 -1.84 6.07 -5.19
CA ASP A 922 -2.80 6.31 -4.11
C ASP A 922 -2.19 5.84 -2.77
N PRO A 923 -2.12 6.71 -1.74
CA PRO A 923 -1.52 6.35 -0.46
C PRO A 923 -2.29 5.26 0.30
N TYR A 924 -3.54 4.97 -0.09
CA TYR A 924 -4.32 3.86 0.46
C TYR A 924 -4.23 2.59 -0.38
N GLY A 925 -3.44 2.56 -1.46
CA GLY A 925 -3.30 1.40 -2.36
C GLY A 925 -1.86 1.13 -2.78
N VAL A 926 -0.91 1.44 -1.89
CA VAL A 926 0.53 1.31 -2.14
C VAL A 926 0.90 -0.16 -2.39
N GLN A 927 1.73 -0.38 -3.41
CA GLN A 927 2.16 -1.73 -3.81
C GLN A 927 3.64 -1.81 -4.04
N PHE A 928 4.27 -2.85 -3.50
CA PHE A 928 5.62 -3.23 -3.85
C PHE A 928 5.68 -3.76 -5.28
N ILE A 929 6.69 -3.33 -6.05
CA ILE A 929 6.88 -3.70 -7.44
C ILE A 929 8.10 -4.60 -7.61
N ASP A 930 9.28 -4.15 -7.17
CA ASP A 930 10.52 -4.92 -7.25
C ASP A 930 11.61 -4.38 -6.29
N TYR A 931 12.62 -5.21 -6.06
CA TYR A 931 13.86 -4.87 -5.37
C TYR A 931 15.02 -5.16 -6.33
N VAL A 932 15.76 -4.10 -6.69
CA VAL A 932 16.77 -4.17 -7.76
C VAL A 932 18.16 -3.85 -7.20
N GLU A 933 19.11 -4.73 -7.48
CA GLU A 933 20.50 -4.57 -7.08
C GLU A 933 21.44 -4.61 -8.28
N ASN A 934 22.53 -3.85 -8.21
CA ASN A 934 23.66 -3.92 -9.13
C ASN A 934 24.96 -4.20 -8.36
N ILE A 935 24.98 -5.34 -7.66
CA ILE A 935 26.12 -5.76 -6.83
C ILE A 935 26.49 -7.22 -7.10
N ASN A 936 27.79 -7.49 -7.12
CA ASN A 936 28.35 -8.82 -7.06
C ASN A 936 28.79 -9.09 -5.61
N ARG A 937 27.88 -9.69 -4.84
CA ARG A 937 28.08 -9.98 -3.40
C ARG A 937 29.26 -10.92 -3.12
N ALA A 938 29.66 -11.77 -4.07
CA ALA A 938 30.80 -12.66 -3.88
C ALA A 938 32.15 -11.92 -3.90
N SER A 939 32.21 -10.78 -4.58
CA SER A 939 33.41 -9.93 -4.66
C SER A 939 33.28 -8.60 -3.92
N GLU A 940 32.12 -8.31 -3.33
CA GLU A 940 31.78 -7.02 -2.72
C GLU A 940 32.08 -5.85 -3.67
N LYS A 941 31.62 -5.98 -4.93
CA LYS A 941 31.82 -4.96 -5.98
C LYS A 941 30.51 -4.61 -6.64
N GLY A 942 30.40 -3.37 -7.09
CA GLY A 942 29.20 -2.84 -7.73
C GLY A 942 28.77 -1.58 -7.01
N ASP A 943 27.46 -1.39 -6.92
CA ASP A 943 26.84 -0.20 -6.35
C ASP A 943 26.53 -0.46 -4.88
N ILE A 944 27.16 0.31 -3.99
CA ILE A 944 27.10 0.15 -2.53
C ILE A 944 26.81 1.51 -1.88
N GLY A 945 25.83 1.53 -0.97
CA GLY A 945 25.37 2.74 -0.26
C GLY A 945 24.64 3.75 -1.14
N PRO A 946 23.45 3.45 -1.71
CA PRO A 946 22.65 4.44 -2.43
C PRO A 946 22.29 5.64 -1.55
N GLU A 947 22.67 6.84 -2.01
CA GLU A 947 22.66 8.08 -1.20
C GLU A 947 21.78 9.16 -1.85
N GLY A 948 22.05 9.45 -3.11
CA GLY A 948 21.29 10.41 -3.89
C GLY A 948 20.58 9.75 -5.06
N MET A 949 19.36 10.21 -5.34
CA MET A 949 18.60 9.73 -6.49
C MET A 949 17.95 10.85 -7.29
N LYS A 950 18.04 10.75 -8.61
CA LYS A 950 17.35 11.63 -9.56
C LYS A 950 16.52 10.87 -10.56
N PHE A 951 15.19 11.04 -10.49
CA PHE A 951 14.30 10.65 -11.58
C PHE A 951 14.36 11.65 -12.74
N ILE A 952 14.49 11.14 -13.97
CA ILE A 952 14.47 11.91 -15.21
C ILE A 952 13.27 11.43 -16.05
N ALA A 953 12.31 12.33 -16.24
CA ALA A 953 11.10 12.03 -16.99
C ALA A 953 11.39 11.75 -18.48
N LYS A 954 10.49 10.98 -19.10
CA LYS A 954 10.59 10.51 -20.50
C LYS A 954 10.83 11.63 -21.52
N ASP A 955 10.22 12.78 -21.33
CA ASP A 955 10.20 13.92 -22.25
C ASP A 955 11.49 14.75 -22.24
N VAL A 956 12.24 14.70 -21.13
CA VAL A 956 13.53 15.40 -20.97
C VAL A 956 14.73 14.44 -20.95
N SER A 957 14.46 13.13 -21.03
CA SER A 957 15.47 12.08 -21.05
C SER A 957 16.14 11.96 -22.42
N PRO A 958 17.48 11.78 -22.49
CA PRO A 958 18.20 11.53 -23.74
C PRO A 958 17.78 10.22 -24.44
N THR A 959 17.22 9.25 -23.72
CA THR A 959 16.78 7.96 -24.29
C THR A 959 15.35 7.99 -24.83
N GLY A 960 14.57 9.04 -24.54
CA GLY A 960 13.13 9.05 -24.78
C GLY A 960 12.34 8.05 -23.91
N LYS A 961 12.96 7.56 -22.83
CA LYS A 961 12.38 6.70 -21.78
C LYS A 961 12.71 7.28 -20.40
N PRO A 962 11.88 7.04 -19.36
CA PRO A 962 12.22 7.47 -18.00
C PRO A 962 13.53 6.84 -17.55
N LEU A 963 14.35 7.61 -16.83
CA LEU A 963 15.60 7.14 -16.21
C LEU A 963 15.56 7.40 -14.71
N LEU A 964 16.27 6.55 -13.96
CA LEU A 964 16.62 6.79 -12.57
C LEU A 964 18.15 6.81 -12.47
N VAL A 965 18.70 7.90 -11.96
CA VAL A 965 20.14 8.03 -11.66
C VAL A 965 20.33 7.88 -10.17
N VAL A 966 21.29 7.06 -9.77
CA VAL A 966 21.60 6.75 -8.37
C VAL A 966 23.08 6.95 -8.12
N SER A 967 23.42 7.83 -7.18
CA SER A 967 24.75 7.97 -6.61
C SER A 967 24.88 7.06 -5.40
N ASN A 968 26.03 6.38 -5.31
CA ASN A 968 26.30 5.37 -4.31
C ASN A 968 27.60 5.74 -3.60
N GLU A 969 27.49 6.20 -2.36
CA GLU A 969 28.55 6.96 -1.69
C GLU A 969 29.70 6.07 -1.22
N VAL A 970 29.40 4.92 -0.61
CA VAL A 970 30.40 3.91 -0.21
C VAL A 970 31.19 3.38 -1.41
N SER A 971 30.52 3.08 -2.53
CA SER A 971 31.22 2.59 -3.73
C SER A 971 31.84 3.70 -4.60
N GLY A 972 31.52 4.97 -4.33
CA GLY A 972 31.93 6.12 -5.15
C GLY A 972 31.46 6.03 -6.61
N THR A 973 30.24 5.52 -6.84
CA THR A 973 29.73 5.22 -8.19
C THR A 973 28.40 5.91 -8.50
N THR A 974 28.17 6.20 -9.78
CA THR A 974 26.89 6.75 -10.26
C THR A 974 26.32 5.85 -11.35
N THR A 975 25.14 5.30 -11.12
CA THR A 975 24.49 4.33 -12.01
C THR A 975 23.22 4.89 -12.61
N VAL A 976 23.01 4.63 -13.90
CA VAL A 976 21.83 5.05 -14.65
C VAL A 976 21.00 3.81 -14.99
N TYR A 977 19.77 3.80 -14.49
CA TYR A 977 18.75 2.81 -14.81
C TYR A 977 17.77 3.38 -15.82
N GLN A 978 17.48 2.63 -16.88
CA GLN A 978 16.31 2.87 -17.72
C GLN A 978 15.10 2.14 -17.13
N ILE A 979 13.94 2.78 -17.19
CA ILE A 979 12.69 2.23 -16.70
C ILE A 979 11.81 1.84 -17.88
N ASP A 980 11.45 0.56 -17.94
CA ASP A 980 10.59 -0.05 -18.95
C ASP A 980 9.27 -0.54 -18.32
N GLN A 981 8.22 -0.62 -19.11
CA GLN A 981 6.93 -1.26 -18.77
C GLN A 981 6.70 -2.46 -19.67
#